data_AF-A0A5E7LVQ2-F1
#
_entry.id   AF-A0A5E7LVQ2-F1
#
_cell.length_a   1.000
_cell.length_b   1.000
_cell.length_c   1.000
_cell.angle_alpha   90.00
_cell.angle_beta   90.00
_cell.angle_gamma   90.00
#
_symmetry.space_group_name_H-M   'P 1'
#
loop_
_entity.id
_entity.type
_entity.pdbx_description
1 polymer ?
#
loop_
_entity_poly.entity_id
_entity_poly.type
_entity_poly.pdbx_seq_one_letter_code
_entity_poly.pdbx_strand_id
1 'polypeptide(L)'
;MTDQPGNSPDDAPLENTPFVLYPLRVPRGTQPVVGGDCGAPRHIFDPAPNKPGLKELELQIDPFLSQQRGDRVAINANNELDIVNTLTQSDNDTVTLYLPEKMLEPDIVNILTYTVTRGSQNMGTSLPLKVLYNEIRPGKEDTDPGVEGHSRLVLLLPDAIKNGVGPDFPAAGARVCVSYPYCRAYDVIRLNCNGHDVFHTVTASEAPLPGSDIPVTVCFTVTRADLASGGDSSEFVFSFTVRDQLHNGPDLDAPWSAKQLVDVDLAGTRLPAPILREIQNDPADDPGIIDRDKLAGNPLLVIVLTGDSRFQAGDLIEATYTATIPGQPDLVVIVTGTVETDEFGQKKPCILEVANDKVITNSAVKVAFTLKRGGSVIASSNIATAQVIGSDTIALDPPVPEDNPVDPLAYLQGLLIKVAFAASLPGDQARLSVVNMPEPTFSDLPLDANHQATFNLNARFLGAWHGTAVQFVWALIRGGNEIARSGPLVLNVSRIANGDARLPTPVIAGQVGQELDVTKLVVTDLLSIAQWLLQAAGQYVWLRYDGFNSSGAPVFFDDLNGVPHNETQGLTRPLGQAMVDWLNALKDKTNFTISFRVNFGKVADLNRAVTFPLREYTVSAVVDEKPAITSIKGASNGVEIPNGGTTVETAVVLTGLASKGQKVDVSDGKVSKGQPTADPTTGIWSLSVSGLNVDLYSYTATALYGSGQTSQAWTFTVIALVAPTISSIKGSPSGVEIRQGDYTVETTVVLTGMASKGLQVDVLDGTMSKGKPIANITTGVWTLTLSGLSVGSHRFTVKALYGSIPPSAERQFSIIPPYSRPTITNVVRTDTGAFVPSGSTLPRGVQLRVTGGCYSHPTKSRLLLLVGSNNHNGAVQLGTGVNSYTINEFGWATNAGYATYQARDELSGLLSQTAWGINWV
;
A
#
# COMPACT_ATOMS: atom_id res chain seq x y z
N MET A 1 8.36 -74.06 -19.99
CA MET A 1 7.13 -73.60 -19.32
C MET A 1 7.55 -72.45 -18.41
N THR A 2 7.24 -71.18 -18.65
CA THR A 2 6.24 -70.57 -19.53
C THR A 2 6.59 -69.09 -19.68
N ASP A 3 6.63 -68.66 -20.94
CA ASP A 3 6.40 -67.35 -21.56
C ASP A 3 6.45 -66.04 -20.76
N GLN A 4 7.25 -65.12 -21.32
CA GLN A 4 7.04 -63.68 -21.29
C GLN A 4 5.72 -63.29 -21.96
N PRO A 5 5.26 -62.06 -21.68
CA PRO A 5 5.20 -61.13 -22.80
C PRO A 5 5.73 -59.72 -22.48
N GLY A 6 6.55 -59.21 -23.42
CA GLY A 6 6.37 -57.87 -23.99
C GLY A 6 6.87 -56.66 -23.18
N ASN A 7 8.16 -56.35 -23.30
CA ASN A 7 8.58 -54.95 -23.35
C ASN A 7 8.06 -54.35 -24.67
N SER A 8 7.02 -53.53 -24.60
CA SER A 8 6.65 -52.62 -25.69
C SER A 8 7.53 -51.36 -25.58
N PRO A 9 8.21 -50.92 -26.66
CA PRO A 9 8.96 -49.68 -26.64
C PRO A 9 8.03 -48.52 -27.01
N ASP A 10 7.34 -47.91 -26.04
CA ASP A 10 6.67 -46.61 -26.27
C ASP A 10 6.19 -45.82 -25.04
N ASP A 11 6.67 -46.09 -23.82
CA ASP A 11 6.38 -45.22 -22.66
C ASP A 11 7.56 -44.28 -22.38
N ALA A 12 7.60 -43.17 -23.12
CA ALA A 12 8.23 -41.96 -22.59
C ALA A 12 7.48 -41.57 -21.30
N PRO A 13 8.16 -41.17 -20.21
CA PRO A 13 7.44 -40.77 -19.00
C PRO A 13 6.53 -39.59 -19.34
N LEU A 14 5.21 -39.79 -19.20
CA LEU A 14 4.15 -38.78 -19.36
C LEU A 14 4.36 -37.53 -18.46
N GLU A 15 5.40 -37.51 -17.63
CA GLU A 15 5.75 -36.42 -16.72
C GLU A 15 6.09 -35.10 -17.42
N ASN A 16 6.45 -35.12 -18.72
CA ASN A 16 6.82 -33.94 -19.52
C ASN A 16 5.95 -33.67 -20.76
N THR A 17 4.80 -34.34 -20.91
CA THR A 17 3.90 -34.09 -22.05
C THR A 17 3.18 -32.74 -21.88
N PRO A 18 3.23 -31.82 -22.86
CA PRO A 18 2.47 -30.57 -22.79
C PRO A 18 0.96 -30.83 -22.72
N PHE A 19 0.25 -30.10 -21.87
CA PHE A 19 -1.21 -30.23 -21.80
C PHE A 19 -1.90 -29.60 -23.02
N VAL A 20 -2.92 -30.28 -23.54
CA VAL A 20 -3.88 -29.71 -24.50
C VAL A 20 -5.19 -29.50 -23.76
N LEU A 21 -5.48 -28.25 -23.40
CA LEU A 21 -6.58 -27.87 -22.51
C LEU A 21 -7.61 -27.01 -23.25
N TYR A 22 -8.87 -27.45 -23.22
CA TYR A 22 -10.01 -26.74 -23.81
C TYR A 22 -10.67 -25.82 -22.79
N PRO A 23 -11.51 -24.86 -23.20
CA PRO A 23 -12.25 -24.04 -22.24
C PRO A 23 -13.11 -24.90 -21.31
N LEU A 24 -13.23 -24.48 -20.05
CA LEU A 24 -14.20 -25.04 -19.12
C LEU A 24 -15.63 -24.75 -19.60
N ARG A 25 -16.62 -25.43 -19.02
CA ARG A 25 -18.05 -25.25 -19.31
C ARG A 25 -18.80 -24.69 -18.11
N VAL A 26 -19.85 -23.92 -18.39
CA VAL A 26 -20.84 -23.44 -17.41
C VAL A 26 -22.17 -24.16 -17.70
N PRO A 27 -22.47 -25.30 -17.03
CA PRO A 27 -23.56 -26.19 -17.43
C PRO A 27 -24.95 -25.56 -17.41
N ARG A 28 -25.16 -24.61 -16.48
CA ARG A 28 -26.42 -23.88 -16.32
C ARG A 28 -26.40 -22.49 -16.97
N GLY A 29 -25.34 -22.18 -17.70
CA GLY A 29 -25.16 -20.90 -18.36
C GLY A 29 -26.10 -20.71 -19.56
N THR A 30 -26.39 -19.45 -19.88
CA THR A 30 -27.22 -19.11 -21.04
C THR A 30 -26.38 -19.15 -22.32
N GLN A 31 -26.88 -19.79 -23.37
CA GLN A 31 -26.29 -19.82 -24.71
C GLN A 31 -27.41 -19.83 -25.78
N PRO A 32 -27.27 -19.10 -26.89
CA PRO A 32 -26.17 -18.20 -27.25
C PRO A 32 -26.25 -16.85 -26.50
N VAL A 33 -25.11 -16.17 -26.32
CA VAL A 33 -25.04 -14.76 -25.87
C VAL A 33 -24.17 -13.96 -26.83
N VAL A 34 -24.45 -12.67 -26.98
CA VAL A 34 -23.69 -11.79 -27.87
C VAL A 34 -22.55 -11.14 -27.08
N GLY A 35 -21.31 -11.33 -27.54
CA GLY A 35 -20.11 -10.77 -26.89
C GLY A 35 -19.39 -11.70 -25.91
N GLY A 36 -19.91 -12.91 -25.68
CA GLY A 36 -19.29 -13.95 -24.87
C GLY A 36 -19.59 -15.36 -25.39
N ASP A 37 -18.99 -16.37 -24.76
CA ASP A 37 -19.23 -17.79 -25.08
C ASP A 37 -20.46 -18.34 -24.31
N CYS A 38 -20.73 -17.80 -23.11
CA CYS A 38 -21.95 -18.07 -22.35
C CYS A 38 -22.28 -16.94 -21.36
N GLY A 39 -23.50 -16.96 -20.83
CA GLY A 39 -23.95 -16.09 -19.75
C GLY A 39 -24.06 -16.82 -18.41
N ALA A 40 -23.83 -16.10 -17.31
CA ALA A 40 -24.10 -16.55 -15.94
C ALA A 40 -25.36 -15.84 -15.40
N PRO A 41 -26.57 -16.37 -15.63
CA PRO A 41 -27.81 -15.76 -15.13
C PRO A 41 -27.92 -15.80 -13.60
N ARG A 42 -28.63 -14.82 -13.04
CA ARG A 42 -28.80 -14.64 -11.60
C ARG A 42 -29.40 -15.84 -10.90
N HIS A 43 -30.32 -16.56 -11.55
CA HIS A 43 -30.98 -17.73 -10.97
C HIS A 43 -30.04 -18.92 -10.70
N ILE A 44 -28.81 -18.92 -11.23
CA ILE A 44 -27.79 -19.91 -10.86
C ILE A 44 -27.36 -19.71 -9.41
N PHE A 45 -27.30 -18.45 -8.96
CA PHE A 45 -26.83 -18.05 -7.64
C PHE A 45 -27.94 -18.03 -6.58
N ASP A 46 -29.19 -18.31 -6.96
CA ASP A 46 -30.27 -18.49 -6.00
C ASP A 46 -30.00 -19.77 -5.17
N PRO A 47 -30.09 -19.70 -3.82
CA PRO A 47 -29.68 -20.80 -2.96
C PRO A 47 -30.52 -22.06 -3.23
N ALA A 48 -29.85 -23.16 -3.56
CA ALA A 48 -30.51 -24.46 -3.67
C ALA A 48 -31.03 -24.92 -2.29
N PRO A 49 -32.17 -25.64 -2.20
CA PRO A 49 -32.76 -26.07 -0.93
C PRO A 49 -31.80 -26.85 -0.01
N ASN A 50 -30.77 -27.46 -0.60
CA ASN A 50 -29.77 -28.32 0.02
C ASN A 50 -28.41 -27.63 0.31
N LYS A 51 -28.23 -26.35 -0.06
CA LYS A 51 -27.02 -25.55 0.23
C LYS A 51 -27.37 -24.07 0.49
N PRO A 52 -28.09 -23.75 1.59
CA PRO A 52 -28.44 -22.37 1.91
C PRO A 52 -27.17 -21.53 2.17
N GLY A 53 -27.03 -20.41 1.44
CA GLY A 53 -26.02 -19.37 1.70
C GLY A 53 -24.81 -19.33 0.76
N LEU A 54 -24.63 -20.31 -0.14
CA LEU A 54 -23.54 -20.30 -1.12
C LEU A 54 -24.05 -19.85 -2.50
N LYS A 55 -23.58 -18.67 -2.95
CA LYS A 55 -23.82 -18.12 -4.28
C LYS A 55 -22.60 -18.44 -5.16
N GLU A 56 -22.65 -19.56 -5.86
CA GLU A 56 -21.51 -20.08 -6.63
C GLU A 56 -21.92 -20.49 -8.05
N LEU A 57 -21.03 -20.25 -9.01
CA LEU A 57 -21.15 -20.69 -10.39
C LEU A 57 -20.53 -22.08 -10.54
N GLU A 58 -21.32 -23.08 -10.94
CA GLU A 58 -20.81 -24.42 -11.26
C GLU A 58 -19.98 -24.38 -12.56
N LEU A 59 -18.74 -24.82 -12.46
CA LEU A 59 -17.79 -24.95 -13.56
C LEU A 59 -17.44 -26.42 -13.76
N GLN A 60 -17.46 -26.89 -15.01
CA GLN A 60 -17.08 -28.24 -15.37
C GLN A 60 -15.91 -28.24 -16.34
N ILE A 61 -14.89 -29.05 -16.04
CA ILE A 61 -13.74 -29.27 -16.89
C ILE A 61 -13.82 -30.73 -17.37
N ASP A 62 -14.00 -30.91 -18.68
CA ASP A 62 -13.98 -32.24 -19.28
C ASP A 62 -12.62 -32.90 -19.10
N PRO A 63 -12.56 -34.25 -19.07
CA PRO A 63 -11.30 -34.96 -19.01
C PRO A 63 -10.35 -34.49 -20.13
N PHE A 64 -9.13 -34.12 -19.77
CA PHE A 64 -8.14 -33.63 -20.73
C PHE A 64 -7.18 -34.74 -21.17
N LEU A 65 -6.54 -34.54 -22.33
CA LEU A 65 -5.64 -35.53 -22.89
C LEU A 65 -4.47 -35.81 -21.92
N SER A 66 -4.22 -37.09 -21.65
CA SER A 66 -3.19 -37.54 -20.71
C SER A 66 -3.40 -37.06 -19.27
N GLN A 67 -4.65 -36.82 -18.85
CA GLN A 67 -5.01 -36.60 -17.45
C GLN A 67 -4.51 -37.76 -16.58
N GLN A 68 -4.00 -37.42 -15.39
CA GLN A 68 -3.59 -38.39 -14.38
C GLN A 68 -4.30 -38.11 -13.07
N ARG A 69 -4.61 -39.16 -12.31
CA ARG A 69 -5.05 -39.02 -10.93
C ARG A 69 -4.05 -38.18 -10.11
N GLY A 70 -4.54 -37.13 -9.45
CA GLY A 70 -3.72 -36.25 -8.63
C GLY A 70 -3.17 -35.02 -9.34
N ASP A 71 -3.45 -34.83 -10.63
CA ASP A 71 -3.22 -33.55 -11.30
C ASP A 71 -4.04 -32.46 -10.59
N ARG A 72 -3.39 -31.36 -10.22
CA ARG A 72 -4.05 -30.23 -9.56
C ARG A 72 -4.70 -29.34 -10.60
N VAL A 73 -6.00 -29.09 -10.45
CA VAL A 73 -6.79 -28.23 -11.34
C VAL A 73 -7.24 -27.01 -10.55
N ALA A 74 -6.86 -25.82 -11.01
CA ALA A 74 -7.14 -24.55 -10.35
C ALA A 74 -7.84 -23.57 -11.30
N ILE A 75 -8.95 -22.96 -10.87
CA ILE A 75 -9.69 -21.95 -11.63
C ILE A 75 -9.01 -20.59 -11.48
N ASN A 76 -8.91 -19.86 -12.59
CA ASN A 76 -8.54 -18.46 -12.64
C ASN A 76 -9.70 -17.66 -13.23
N ALA A 77 -9.96 -16.47 -12.69
CA ALA A 77 -10.97 -15.56 -13.19
C ALA A 77 -10.36 -14.15 -13.33
N ASN A 78 -10.47 -13.56 -14.52
CA ASN A 78 -9.92 -12.25 -14.84
C ASN A 78 -8.42 -12.17 -14.48
N ASN A 79 -8.04 -11.31 -13.52
CA ASN A 79 -6.65 -11.13 -13.08
C ASN A 79 -6.31 -11.94 -11.81
N GLU A 80 -7.27 -12.65 -11.23
CA GLU A 80 -7.07 -13.48 -10.05
C GLU A 80 -6.79 -14.93 -10.46
N LEU A 81 -5.69 -15.48 -9.93
CA LEU A 81 -5.23 -16.83 -10.22
C LEU A 81 -5.52 -17.75 -9.03
N ASP A 82 -5.78 -19.02 -9.31
CA ASP A 82 -5.88 -20.07 -8.30
C ASP A 82 -6.94 -19.85 -7.20
N ILE A 83 -8.13 -19.45 -7.63
CA ILE A 83 -9.25 -19.05 -6.75
C ILE A 83 -9.85 -20.26 -6.03
N VAL A 84 -10.20 -21.30 -6.80
CA VAL A 84 -10.70 -22.59 -6.30
C VAL A 84 -9.98 -23.71 -7.03
N ASN A 85 -9.63 -24.77 -6.30
CA ASN A 85 -8.84 -25.86 -6.86
C ASN A 85 -9.20 -27.21 -6.25
N THR A 86 -8.90 -28.27 -6.97
CA THR A 86 -9.03 -29.66 -6.52
C THR A 86 -8.01 -30.55 -7.22
N LEU A 87 -8.00 -31.83 -6.87
CA LEU A 87 -7.21 -32.86 -7.55
C LEU A 87 -8.15 -33.74 -8.37
N THR A 88 -7.72 -34.11 -9.58
CA THR A 88 -8.37 -35.15 -10.38
C THR A 88 -8.39 -36.48 -9.60
N GLN A 89 -9.50 -37.22 -9.70
CA GLN A 89 -9.70 -38.46 -8.96
C GLN A 89 -9.31 -39.70 -9.77
N SER A 90 -9.18 -39.57 -11.09
CA SER A 90 -8.82 -40.61 -12.04
C SER A 90 -8.13 -40.03 -13.28
N ASP A 91 -7.84 -40.89 -14.25
CA ASP A 91 -7.21 -40.51 -15.51
C ASP A 91 -8.24 -40.03 -16.56
N ASN A 92 -9.55 -40.02 -16.23
CA ASN A 92 -10.61 -39.65 -17.16
C ASN A 92 -11.89 -39.10 -16.47
N ASP A 93 -11.77 -38.43 -15.33
CA ASP A 93 -12.90 -37.82 -14.62
C ASP A 93 -13.07 -36.34 -14.97
N THR A 94 -14.33 -35.93 -15.11
CA THR A 94 -14.73 -34.53 -15.17
C THR A 94 -14.51 -33.87 -13.82
N VAL A 95 -13.85 -32.71 -13.82
CA VAL A 95 -13.63 -31.93 -12.61
C VAL A 95 -14.73 -30.87 -12.48
N THR A 96 -15.49 -30.91 -11.39
CA THR A 96 -16.48 -29.89 -11.04
C THR A 96 -15.96 -29.00 -9.92
N LEU A 97 -15.94 -27.69 -10.17
CA LEU A 97 -15.55 -26.65 -9.21
C LEU A 97 -16.66 -25.60 -9.13
N TYR A 98 -16.67 -24.84 -8.04
CA TYR A 98 -17.70 -23.82 -7.77
C TYR A 98 -17.01 -22.48 -7.55
N LEU A 99 -17.22 -21.53 -8.46
CA LEU A 99 -16.63 -20.20 -8.39
C LEU A 99 -17.56 -19.25 -7.61
N PRO A 100 -17.10 -18.60 -6.52
CA PRO A 100 -17.94 -17.65 -5.79
C PRO A 100 -18.42 -16.48 -6.68
N GLU A 101 -19.69 -16.07 -6.57
CA GLU A 101 -20.32 -15.02 -7.40
C GLU A 101 -19.48 -13.72 -7.44
N LYS A 102 -18.87 -13.33 -6.30
CA LYS A 102 -18.06 -12.12 -6.16
C LYS A 102 -16.78 -12.09 -7.01
N MET A 103 -16.39 -13.23 -7.58
CA MET A 103 -15.23 -13.34 -8.49
C MET A 103 -15.61 -12.98 -9.94
N LEU A 104 -16.91 -12.87 -10.25
CA LEU A 104 -17.39 -12.36 -11.53
C LEU A 104 -17.62 -10.86 -11.41
N GLU A 105 -16.99 -10.10 -12.29
CA GLU A 105 -17.19 -8.67 -12.41
C GLU A 105 -18.46 -8.41 -13.25
N PRO A 106 -19.42 -7.62 -12.76
CA PRO A 106 -20.65 -7.35 -13.49
C PRO A 106 -20.41 -6.42 -14.69
N ASP A 107 -21.28 -6.53 -15.70
CA ASP A 107 -21.34 -5.64 -16.87
C ASP A 107 -20.05 -5.60 -17.73
N ILE A 108 -19.15 -6.58 -17.56
CA ILE A 108 -17.98 -6.82 -18.41
C ILE A 108 -17.97 -8.25 -18.97
N VAL A 109 -17.05 -8.51 -19.91
CA VAL A 109 -16.75 -9.88 -20.38
C VAL A 109 -15.73 -10.49 -19.43
N ASN A 110 -16.17 -11.40 -18.55
CA ASN A 110 -15.28 -12.13 -17.65
C ASN A 110 -14.50 -13.18 -18.43
N ILE A 111 -13.22 -13.36 -18.10
CA ILE A 111 -12.36 -14.36 -18.72
C ILE A 111 -12.05 -15.44 -17.70
N LEU A 112 -12.58 -16.64 -17.90
CA LEU A 112 -12.32 -17.79 -17.05
C LEU A 112 -11.32 -18.74 -17.73
N THR A 113 -10.32 -19.18 -16.99
CA THR A 113 -9.40 -20.25 -17.41
C THR A 113 -9.23 -21.23 -16.25
N TYR A 114 -8.60 -22.37 -16.52
CA TYR A 114 -8.05 -23.21 -15.47
C TYR A 114 -6.60 -23.57 -15.76
N THR A 115 -5.83 -23.75 -14.70
CA THR A 115 -4.45 -24.22 -14.75
C THR A 115 -4.38 -25.62 -14.19
N VAL A 116 -3.76 -26.52 -14.95
CA VAL A 116 -3.41 -27.87 -14.51
C VAL A 116 -1.94 -27.90 -14.12
N THR A 117 -1.63 -28.39 -12.92
CA THR A 117 -0.26 -28.59 -12.43
C THR A 117 -0.06 -30.05 -12.07
N ARG A 118 0.92 -30.71 -12.71
CA ARG A 118 1.35 -32.08 -12.41
C ARG A 118 2.40 -32.10 -11.31
N GLY A 119 2.51 -33.20 -10.56
CA GLY A 119 3.54 -33.39 -9.52
C GLY A 119 4.99 -33.16 -10.00
N SER A 120 5.26 -33.32 -11.30
CA SER A 120 6.53 -33.00 -11.96
C SER A 120 6.82 -31.50 -12.11
N GLN A 121 5.90 -30.62 -11.67
CA GLN A 121 5.87 -29.17 -11.93
C GLN A 121 5.51 -28.78 -13.37
N ASN A 122 5.22 -29.74 -14.24
CA ASN A 122 4.67 -29.43 -15.56
C ASN A 122 3.29 -28.77 -15.41
N MET A 123 3.06 -27.68 -16.13
CA MET A 123 1.89 -26.83 -15.96
C MET A 123 1.35 -26.37 -17.31
N GLY A 124 0.02 -26.30 -17.43
CA GLY A 124 -0.65 -25.77 -18.61
C GLY A 124 -1.91 -25.02 -18.22
N THR A 125 -2.24 -23.97 -18.97
CA THR A 125 -3.46 -23.17 -18.78
C THR A 125 -4.39 -23.37 -19.97
N SER A 126 -5.69 -23.48 -19.71
CA SER A 126 -6.71 -23.66 -20.73
C SER A 126 -6.85 -22.47 -21.66
N LEU A 127 -7.47 -22.71 -22.82
CA LEU A 127 -8.06 -21.63 -23.59
C LEU A 127 -9.12 -20.88 -22.73
N PRO A 128 -9.26 -19.56 -22.90
CA PRO A 128 -10.21 -18.76 -22.14
C PRO A 128 -11.66 -19.05 -22.53
N LEU A 129 -12.55 -19.06 -21.54
CA LEU A 129 -14.00 -18.97 -21.70
C LEU A 129 -14.46 -17.55 -21.35
N LYS A 130 -15.16 -16.89 -22.27
CA LYS A 130 -15.75 -15.56 -22.06
C LYS A 130 -17.15 -15.69 -21.47
N VAL A 131 -17.35 -15.17 -20.26
CA VAL A 131 -18.62 -15.26 -19.52
C VAL A 131 -19.20 -13.87 -19.28
N LEU A 132 -20.45 -13.66 -19.69
CA LEU A 132 -21.20 -12.45 -19.34
C LEU A 132 -21.91 -12.64 -18.00
N TYR A 133 -21.87 -11.62 -17.15
CA TYR A 133 -22.54 -11.62 -15.85
C TYR A 133 -23.14 -10.23 -15.57
N ASN A 134 -24.41 -10.20 -15.17
CA ASN A 134 -25.11 -9.00 -14.75
C ASN A 134 -25.57 -9.20 -13.29
N GLU A 135 -25.00 -8.42 -12.38
CA GLU A 135 -25.41 -8.45 -10.96
C GLU A 135 -26.80 -7.85 -10.77
N ILE A 136 -27.10 -6.77 -11.49
CA ILE A 136 -28.35 -6.02 -11.36
C ILE A 136 -29.32 -6.35 -12.51
N ARG A 137 -30.53 -6.77 -12.13
CA ARG A 137 -31.66 -7.08 -13.02
C ARG A 137 -32.12 -5.83 -13.79
N PRO A 138 -32.60 -5.95 -15.05
CA PRO A 138 -33.22 -4.83 -15.76
C PRO A 138 -34.44 -4.34 -14.98
N GLY A 139 -34.61 -3.03 -14.81
CA GLY A 139 -35.66 -2.43 -13.97
C GLY A 139 -35.29 -2.26 -12.48
N LYS A 140 -34.26 -2.96 -12.00
CA LYS A 140 -33.86 -3.03 -10.57
C LYS A 140 -34.99 -3.60 -9.68
N GLU A 141 -34.92 -3.35 -8.37
CA GLU A 141 -35.96 -3.69 -7.39
C GLU A 141 -37.10 -2.67 -7.46
N ASP A 142 -38.32 -3.15 -7.23
CA ASP A 142 -39.49 -2.31 -7.12
C ASP A 142 -39.46 -1.51 -5.80
N THR A 143 -39.56 -0.17 -5.89
CA THR A 143 -39.46 0.68 -4.71
C THR A 143 -40.78 0.95 -4.02
N ASP A 144 -41.92 0.64 -4.66
CA ASP A 144 -43.26 0.87 -4.13
C ASP A 144 -44.09 -0.42 -4.07
N PRO A 145 -43.63 -1.45 -3.34
CA PRO A 145 -44.33 -2.72 -3.25
C PRO A 145 -45.74 -2.52 -2.66
N GLY A 146 -46.76 -2.69 -3.49
CA GLY A 146 -48.18 -2.49 -3.13
C GLY A 146 -48.94 -1.52 -4.05
N VAL A 147 -48.24 -0.75 -4.88
CA VAL A 147 -48.83 -0.02 -6.00
C VAL A 147 -48.89 -0.94 -7.22
N GLU A 148 -49.90 -0.80 -8.09
CA GLU A 148 -50.03 -1.68 -9.26
C GLU A 148 -48.86 -1.48 -10.24
N GLY A 149 -48.11 -2.56 -10.48
CA GLY A 149 -47.01 -2.61 -11.42
C GLY A 149 -45.69 -2.09 -10.85
N HIS A 150 -44.61 -2.38 -11.55
CA HIS A 150 -43.26 -2.01 -11.15
C HIS A 150 -43.05 -0.52 -11.32
N SER A 151 -42.73 0.17 -10.23
CA SER A 151 -42.51 1.62 -10.14
C SER A 151 -41.44 2.17 -11.09
N ARG A 152 -40.54 1.32 -11.59
CA ARG A 152 -39.41 1.69 -12.45
C ARG A 152 -39.55 1.22 -13.91
N LEU A 153 -40.65 0.54 -14.25
CA LEU A 153 -40.99 0.19 -15.63
C LEU A 153 -42.07 1.15 -16.14
N VAL A 154 -41.67 2.13 -16.95
CA VAL A 154 -42.55 3.20 -17.42
C VAL A 154 -42.99 2.94 -18.86
N LEU A 155 -44.29 2.76 -19.07
CA LEU A 155 -44.90 2.66 -20.40
C LEU A 155 -45.32 4.04 -20.91
N LEU A 156 -44.94 4.39 -22.13
CA LEU A 156 -45.23 5.68 -22.77
C LEU A 156 -45.99 5.44 -24.07
N LEU A 157 -47.32 5.49 -23.99
CA LEU A 157 -48.19 5.41 -25.16
C LEU A 157 -48.27 6.78 -25.86
N PRO A 158 -48.17 6.84 -27.20
CA PRO A 158 -48.36 8.07 -27.96
C PRO A 158 -49.84 8.49 -27.96
N ASP A 159 -50.13 9.77 -28.20
CA ASP A 159 -51.51 10.28 -28.23
C ASP A 159 -52.41 9.54 -29.22
N ALA A 160 -51.84 9.08 -30.35
CA ALA A 160 -52.53 8.27 -31.36
C ALA A 160 -53.06 6.90 -30.84
N ILE A 161 -52.58 6.45 -29.68
CA ILE A 161 -53.10 5.26 -28.97
C ILE A 161 -53.76 5.68 -27.66
N LYS A 162 -53.09 6.51 -26.85
CA LYS A 162 -53.49 6.88 -25.50
C LYS A 162 -54.90 7.52 -25.43
N ASN A 163 -55.30 8.24 -26.48
CA ASN A 163 -56.59 8.93 -26.55
C ASN A 163 -57.73 8.05 -27.11
N GLY A 164 -57.47 6.76 -27.33
CA GLY A 164 -58.40 5.82 -27.92
C GLY A 164 -58.09 5.54 -29.40
N VAL A 165 -58.46 4.35 -29.86
CA VAL A 165 -58.14 3.84 -31.19
C VAL A 165 -59.41 3.43 -31.91
N GLY A 166 -59.69 4.10 -33.04
CA GLY A 166 -60.86 3.84 -33.87
C GLY A 166 -60.56 3.14 -35.21
N PRO A 167 -61.58 3.02 -36.07
CA PRO A 167 -61.45 2.38 -37.39
C PRO A 167 -60.43 3.04 -38.32
N ASP A 168 -60.10 4.31 -38.11
CA ASP A 168 -59.17 5.13 -38.88
C ASP A 168 -57.70 4.97 -38.49
N PHE A 169 -57.38 4.23 -37.42
CA PHE A 169 -56.00 4.01 -36.99
C PHE A 169 -55.12 3.42 -38.11
N PRO A 170 -53.95 4.03 -38.40
CA PRO A 170 -53.16 3.71 -39.59
C PRO A 170 -52.62 2.28 -39.55
N ALA A 171 -52.61 1.62 -40.70
CA ALA A 171 -52.07 0.25 -40.84
C ALA A 171 -50.60 0.15 -40.38
N ALA A 172 -49.80 1.19 -40.62
CA ALA A 172 -48.40 1.28 -40.22
C ALA A 172 -48.20 1.38 -38.69
N GLY A 173 -49.26 1.69 -37.93
CA GLY A 173 -49.19 1.78 -36.48
C GLY A 173 -48.71 3.11 -35.93
N ALA A 174 -48.43 3.11 -34.63
CA ALA A 174 -47.87 4.23 -33.89
C ALA A 174 -46.65 3.79 -33.06
N ARG A 175 -45.79 4.75 -32.75
CA ARG A 175 -44.54 4.50 -32.02
C ARG A 175 -44.80 4.51 -30.51
N VAL A 176 -44.66 3.35 -29.88
CA VAL A 176 -44.74 3.16 -28.42
C VAL A 176 -43.33 3.20 -27.84
N CYS A 177 -43.17 3.80 -26.67
CA CYS A 177 -41.91 3.81 -25.96
C CYS A 177 -42.05 3.17 -24.58
N VAL A 178 -40.98 2.56 -24.09
CA VAL A 178 -40.83 2.06 -22.72
C VAL A 178 -39.57 2.63 -22.12
N SER A 179 -39.55 2.87 -20.81
CA SER A 179 -38.37 3.38 -20.10
C SER A 179 -38.11 2.59 -18.84
N TYR A 180 -36.87 2.14 -18.64
CA TYR A 180 -36.48 1.37 -17.46
C TYR A 180 -34.96 1.47 -17.14
N PRO A 181 -34.56 1.42 -15.86
CA PRO A 181 -33.16 1.33 -15.43
C PRO A 181 -32.48 0.04 -15.87
N TYR A 182 -31.15 0.05 -15.93
CA TYR A 182 -30.31 -1.09 -16.30
C TYR A 182 -30.71 -1.72 -17.64
N CYS A 183 -31.20 -0.89 -18.56
CA CYS A 183 -31.36 -1.23 -19.96
C CYS A 183 -29.99 -1.52 -20.58
N ARG A 184 -29.87 -2.68 -21.21
CA ARG A 184 -28.65 -3.16 -21.86
C ARG A 184 -28.94 -3.56 -23.30
N ALA A 185 -27.88 -3.56 -24.11
CA ALA A 185 -27.96 -4.13 -25.44
C ALA A 185 -28.44 -5.59 -25.35
N TYR A 186 -29.30 -5.98 -26.28
CA TYR A 186 -29.90 -7.31 -26.39
C TYR A 186 -30.91 -7.68 -25.30
N ASP A 187 -31.34 -6.71 -24.49
CA ASP A 187 -32.57 -6.89 -23.72
C ASP A 187 -33.76 -7.14 -24.66
N VAL A 188 -34.68 -8.00 -24.25
CA VAL A 188 -35.92 -8.29 -24.97
C VAL A 188 -37.08 -7.69 -24.19
N ILE A 189 -37.67 -6.65 -24.75
CA ILE A 189 -38.91 -6.04 -24.26
C ILE A 189 -40.08 -6.85 -24.79
N ARG A 190 -41.02 -7.18 -23.90
CA ARG A 190 -42.30 -7.81 -24.21
C ARG A 190 -43.43 -6.85 -23.82
N LEU A 191 -44.07 -6.25 -24.82
CA LEU A 191 -45.24 -5.41 -24.66
C LEU A 191 -46.51 -6.25 -24.83
N ASN A 192 -47.33 -6.30 -23.79
CA ASN A 192 -48.67 -6.87 -23.85
C ASN A 192 -49.65 -5.85 -24.44
N CYS A 193 -50.36 -6.26 -25.49
CA CYS A 193 -51.45 -5.55 -26.14
C CYS A 193 -52.73 -6.40 -25.97
N ASN A 194 -53.37 -6.28 -24.81
CA ASN A 194 -54.58 -7.02 -24.43
C ASN A 194 -54.47 -8.55 -24.63
N GLY A 195 -53.36 -9.14 -24.19
CA GLY A 195 -53.07 -10.57 -24.33
C GLY A 195 -52.29 -10.96 -25.59
N HIS A 196 -52.13 -10.07 -26.58
CA HIS A 196 -51.21 -10.25 -27.71
C HIS A 196 -49.85 -9.63 -27.40
N ASP A 197 -48.76 -10.36 -27.55
CA ASP A 197 -47.42 -9.86 -27.22
C ASP A 197 -46.67 -9.34 -28.44
N VAL A 198 -46.12 -8.13 -28.31
CA VAL A 198 -45.20 -7.51 -29.27
C VAL A 198 -43.80 -7.48 -28.65
N PHE A 199 -42.80 -7.97 -29.38
CA PHE A 199 -41.42 -8.06 -28.89
C PHE A 199 -40.52 -7.05 -29.59
N HIS A 200 -39.63 -6.40 -28.82
CA HIS A 200 -38.54 -5.58 -29.33
C HIS A 200 -37.23 -5.99 -28.69
N THR A 201 -36.19 -6.19 -29.50
CA THR A 201 -34.83 -6.44 -28.98
C THR A 201 -34.04 -5.14 -29.00
N VAL A 202 -33.57 -4.73 -27.83
CA VAL A 202 -32.78 -3.51 -27.66
C VAL A 202 -31.46 -3.63 -28.41
N THR A 203 -31.17 -2.65 -29.26
CA THR A 203 -29.92 -2.59 -30.03
C THR A 203 -28.80 -1.98 -29.19
N ALA A 204 -27.55 -2.21 -29.59
CA ALA A 204 -26.39 -1.63 -28.90
C ALA A 204 -26.35 -0.09 -28.94
N SER A 205 -27.03 0.55 -29.90
CA SER A 205 -27.16 2.01 -29.97
C SER A 205 -28.27 2.59 -29.08
N GLU A 206 -29.20 1.75 -28.64
CA GLU A 206 -30.32 2.17 -27.80
C GLU A 206 -29.98 2.10 -26.31
N ALA A 207 -28.92 1.39 -25.92
CA ALA A 207 -28.56 1.16 -24.53
C ALA A 207 -27.15 1.67 -24.18
N PRO A 208 -26.93 2.18 -22.96
CA PRO A 208 -25.61 2.50 -22.45
C PRO A 208 -24.80 1.23 -22.17
N LEU A 209 -23.47 1.34 -22.24
CA LEU A 209 -22.52 0.32 -21.84
C LEU A 209 -21.55 0.92 -20.81
N PRO A 210 -21.56 0.48 -19.54
CA PRO A 210 -22.45 -0.51 -18.95
C PRO A 210 -23.88 0.01 -18.74
N GLY A 211 -24.82 -0.91 -18.47
CA GLY A 211 -26.16 -0.55 -18.00
C GLY A 211 -26.06 0.25 -16.69
N SER A 212 -26.99 1.18 -16.46
CA SER A 212 -26.95 2.06 -15.28
C SER A 212 -28.33 2.26 -14.67
N ASP A 213 -28.41 2.78 -13.44
CA ASP A 213 -29.69 3.07 -12.79
C ASP A 213 -30.46 4.25 -13.43
N ILE A 214 -29.89 4.92 -14.44
CA ILE A 214 -30.58 5.95 -15.23
C ILE A 214 -31.52 5.24 -16.23
N PRO A 215 -32.84 5.48 -16.18
CA PRO A 215 -33.77 4.87 -17.12
C PRO A 215 -33.47 5.26 -18.57
N VAL A 216 -33.52 4.27 -19.46
CA VAL A 216 -33.32 4.44 -20.90
C VAL A 216 -34.65 4.25 -21.59
N THR A 217 -35.02 5.18 -22.48
CA THR A 217 -36.25 5.10 -23.26
C THR A 217 -35.99 4.42 -24.59
N VAL A 218 -36.63 3.27 -24.81
CA VAL A 218 -36.58 2.50 -26.06
C VAL A 218 -37.94 2.58 -26.74
N CYS A 219 -37.96 2.86 -28.04
CA CYS A 219 -39.20 3.04 -28.79
C CYS A 219 -39.28 2.11 -30.00
N PHE A 220 -40.46 1.52 -30.21
CA PHE A 220 -40.74 0.60 -31.31
C PHE A 220 -42.18 0.77 -31.79
N THR A 221 -42.50 0.18 -32.94
CA THR A 221 -43.81 0.34 -33.58
C THR A 221 -44.79 -0.71 -33.11
N VAL A 222 -46.02 -0.29 -32.77
CA VAL A 222 -47.19 -1.16 -32.58
C VAL A 222 -48.14 -0.92 -33.74
N THR A 223 -48.38 -1.97 -34.54
CA THR A 223 -49.17 -1.89 -35.77
C THR A 223 -50.67 -2.05 -35.49
N ARG A 224 -51.50 -1.68 -36.48
CA ARG A 224 -52.94 -1.96 -36.42
C ARG A 224 -53.23 -3.46 -36.26
N ALA A 225 -52.40 -4.32 -36.85
CA ALA A 225 -52.56 -5.77 -36.76
C ALA A 225 -52.31 -6.27 -35.32
N ASP A 226 -51.32 -5.70 -34.63
CA ASP A 226 -51.03 -6.05 -33.23
C ASP A 226 -52.22 -5.71 -32.31
N LEU A 227 -52.84 -4.53 -32.53
CA LEU A 227 -54.04 -4.13 -31.79
C LEU A 227 -55.26 -5.01 -32.14
N ALA A 228 -55.44 -5.33 -33.43
CA ALA A 228 -56.53 -6.19 -33.89
C ALA A 228 -56.46 -7.60 -33.28
N SER A 229 -55.25 -8.14 -33.09
CA SER A 229 -55.04 -9.43 -32.41
C SER A 229 -55.45 -9.42 -30.94
N GLY A 230 -55.42 -8.26 -30.28
CA GLY A 230 -55.93 -8.08 -28.91
C GLY A 230 -57.45 -7.90 -28.83
N GLY A 231 -58.12 -7.62 -29.95
CA GLY A 231 -59.58 -7.42 -30.03
C GLY A 231 -60.07 -6.08 -29.46
N ASP A 232 -61.29 -5.69 -29.83
CA ASP A 232 -61.90 -4.42 -29.38
C ASP A 232 -62.32 -4.50 -27.91
N SER A 233 -61.94 -3.49 -27.11
CA SER A 233 -62.20 -3.42 -25.67
C SER A 233 -62.20 -1.98 -25.18
N SER A 234 -63.10 -1.65 -24.24
CA SER A 234 -63.13 -0.33 -23.59
C SER A 234 -62.03 -0.20 -22.53
N GLU A 235 -61.44 -1.33 -22.17
CA GLU A 235 -60.37 -1.48 -21.20
C GLU A 235 -59.23 -2.29 -21.83
N PHE A 236 -58.83 -1.94 -23.06
CA PHE A 236 -57.71 -2.59 -23.73
C PHE A 236 -56.44 -2.35 -22.93
N VAL A 237 -55.84 -3.43 -22.42
CA VAL A 237 -54.71 -3.34 -21.49
C VAL A 237 -53.40 -3.24 -22.26
N PHE A 238 -52.60 -2.22 -21.93
CA PHE A 238 -51.17 -2.19 -22.24
C PHE A 238 -50.33 -2.33 -20.97
N SER A 239 -49.32 -3.19 -21.02
CA SER A 239 -48.26 -3.29 -20.02
C SER A 239 -47.01 -3.91 -20.65
N PHE A 240 -45.85 -3.78 -20.04
CA PHE A 240 -44.65 -4.44 -20.55
C PHE A 240 -43.79 -5.07 -19.45
N THR A 241 -42.96 -6.02 -19.85
CA THR A 241 -41.86 -6.57 -19.06
C THR A 241 -40.61 -6.64 -19.93
N VAL A 242 -39.46 -6.91 -19.32
CA VAL A 242 -38.17 -6.99 -20.00
C VAL A 242 -37.36 -8.16 -19.48
N ARG A 243 -36.53 -8.77 -20.32
CA ARG A 243 -35.49 -9.71 -19.90
C ARG A 243 -34.18 -9.35 -20.56
N ASP A 244 -33.07 -9.46 -19.84
CA ASP A 244 -31.75 -9.35 -20.46
C ASP A 244 -31.41 -10.60 -21.30
N GLN A 245 -30.33 -10.54 -22.07
CA GLN A 245 -29.86 -11.69 -22.87
C GLN A 245 -29.40 -12.90 -22.02
N LEU A 246 -29.19 -12.71 -20.71
CA LEU A 246 -28.92 -13.81 -19.79
C LEU A 246 -30.23 -14.46 -19.31
N HIS A 247 -31.38 -13.89 -19.65
CA HIS A 247 -32.74 -14.22 -19.20
C HIS A 247 -33.08 -13.77 -17.78
N ASN A 248 -32.38 -12.77 -17.24
CA ASN A 248 -32.78 -12.10 -16.01
C ASN A 248 -33.94 -11.16 -16.32
N GLY A 249 -35.11 -11.41 -15.69
CA GLY A 249 -36.21 -10.44 -15.65
C GLY A 249 -36.04 -9.41 -14.53
N PRO A 250 -37.01 -8.49 -14.39
CA PRO A 250 -37.03 -7.45 -13.36
C PRO A 250 -37.24 -8.06 -11.97
N ASP A 251 -37.63 -7.23 -11.01
CA ASP A 251 -38.13 -7.70 -9.73
C ASP A 251 -39.13 -8.86 -9.93
N LEU A 252 -38.90 -9.96 -9.21
CA LEU A 252 -39.70 -11.17 -9.34
C LEU A 252 -41.10 -11.01 -8.75
N ASP A 253 -41.25 -10.11 -7.76
CA ASP A 253 -42.53 -9.82 -7.11
C ASP A 253 -43.36 -8.82 -7.93
N ALA A 254 -42.71 -7.99 -8.75
CA ALA A 254 -43.36 -7.01 -9.64
C ALA A 254 -42.76 -7.05 -11.06
N PRO A 255 -43.00 -8.11 -11.86
CA PRO A 255 -42.31 -8.29 -13.13
C PRO A 255 -42.83 -7.41 -14.28
N TRP A 256 -43.94 -6.70 -14.10
CA TRP A 256 -44.62 -5.94 -15.16
C TRP A 256 -44.75 -4.46 -14.81
N SER A 257 -44.73 -3.58 -15.81
CA SER A 257 -45.13 -2.18 -15.66
C SER A 257 -46.56 -2.04 -15.14
N ALA A 258 -46.89 -0.85 -14.63
CA ALA A 258 -48.27 -0.46 -14.43
C ALA A 258 -49.08 -0.61 -15.73
N LYS A 259 -50.36 -0.99 -15.59
CA LYS A 259 -51.27 -1.14 -16.72
C LYS A 259 -51.76 0.23 -17.19
N GLN A 260 -51.94 0.38 -18.50
CA GLN A 260 -52.67 1.50 -19.09
C GLN A 260 -53.88 0.97 -19.86
N LEU A 261 -55.06 1.47 -19.51
CA LEU A 261 -56.33 1.10 -20.16
C LEU A 261 -56.65 2.11 -21.26
N VAL A 262 -56.89 1.61 -22.47
CA VAL A 262 -57.21 2.40 -23.65
C VAL A 262 -58.51 1.89 -24.27
N ASP A 263 -59.33 2.79 -24.79
CA ASP A 263 -60.51 2.41 -25.56
C ASP A 263 -60.10 2.05 -27.00
N VAL A 264 -60.29 0.80 -27.41
CA VAL A 264 -59.98 0.30 -28.76
C VAL A 264 -61.26 -0.26 -29.38
N ASP A 265 -61.72 0.35 -30.48
CA ASP A 265 -62.87 -0.06 -31.31
C ASP A 265 -62.46 -0.01 -32.79
N LEU A 266 -61.57 -0.92 -33.20
CA LEU A 266 -61.08 -1.01 -34.57
C LEU A 266 -62.17 -1.43 -35.56
N ALA A 267 -63.17 -2.20 -35.12
CA ALA A 267 -64.29 -2.64 -35.94
C ALA A 267 -65.39 -1.57 -36.09
N GLY A 268 -65.40 -0.53 -35.23
CA GLY A 268 -66.38 0.55 -35.27
C GLY A 268 -67.79 0.10 -34.90
N THR A 269 -67.91 -0.88 -34.00
CA THR A 269 -69.20 -1.53 -33.68
C THR A 269 -69.99 -0.81 -32.60
N ARG A 270 -69.37 0.11 -31.87
CA ARG A 270 -70.03 0.87 -30.79
C ARG A 270 -70.91 1.98 -31.34
N LEU A 271 -71.73 2.57 -30.48
CA LEU A 271 -72.45 3.79 -30.82
C LEU A 271 -71.46 4.97 -30.89
N PRO A 272 -71.69 5.98 -31.74
CA PRO A 272 -70.86 7.19 -31.75
C PRO A 272 -70.75 7.81 -30.35
N ALA A 273 -69.58 8.39 -30.04
CA ALA A 273 -69.38 9.12 -28.80
C ALA A 273 -70.40 10.28 -28.66
N PRO A 274 -70.79 10.64 -27.42
CA PRO A 274 -71.60 11.84 -27.22
C PRO A 274 -70.81 13.09 -27.65
N ILE A 275 -71.52 14.12 -28.09
CA ILE A 275 -70.91 15.41 -28.45
C ILE A 275 -71.00 16.32 -27.22
N LEU A 276 -69.86 16.83 -26.76
CA LEU A 276 -69.79 17.80 -25.68
C LEU A 276 -69.90 19.21 -26.29
N ARG A 277 -70.76 20.06 -25.71
CA ARG A 277 -70.93 21.47 -26.14
C ARG A 277 -71.26 22.38 -24.97
N GLU A 278 -70.73 23.60 -24.98
CA GLU A 278 -71.15 24.66 -24.06
C GLU A 278 -72.40 25.38 -24.55
N ILE A 279 -72.52 25.54 -25.87
CA ILE A 279 -73.66 26.18 -26.52
C ILE A 279 -74.22 25.23 -27.58
N GLN A 280 -75.46 24.78 -27.39
CA GLN A 280 -76.09 23.73 -28.22
C GLN A 280 -75.92 23.96 -29.73
N ASN A 281 -76.18 25.19 -30.18
CA ASN A 281 -76.25 25.54 -31.59
C ASN A 281 -75.02 26.32 -32.10
N ASP A 282 -73.87 26.22 -31.43
CA ASP A 282 -72.62 26.81 -31.93
C ASP A 282 -72.00 25.89 -33.02
N PRO A 283 -71.90 26.35 -34.28
CA PRO A 283 -71.29 25.58 -35.35
C PRO A 283 -69.76 25.62 -35.33
N ALA A 284 -69.15 26.53 -34.59
CA ALA A 284 -67.69 26.69 -34.48
C ALA A 284 -67.11 26.02 -33.23
N ASP A 285 -67.92 25.21 -32.53
CA ASP A 285 -67.54 24.58 -31.29
C ASP A 285 -66.57 23.40 -31.49
N ASP A 286 -65.59 23.28 -30.59
CA ASP A 286 -64.62 22.19 -30.58
C ASP A 286 -64.97 21.20 -29.47
N PRO A 287 -65.52 20.02 -29.78
CA PRO A 287 -65.96 19.06 -28.77
C PRO A 287 -64.81 18.46 -27.94
N GLY A 288 -63.54 18.67 -28.32
CA GLY A 288 -62.35 18.29 -27.54
C GLY A 288 -61.95 19.31 -26.47
N ILE A 289 -62.63 20.46 -26.42
CA ILE A 289 -62.37 21.54 -25.48
C ILE A 289 -63.68 21.89 -24.79
N ILE A 290 -63.64 22.03 -23.46
CA ILE A 290 -64.75 22.61 -22.69
C ILE A 290 -64.31 23.98 -22.20
N ASP A 291 -64.73 25.05 -22.87
CA ASP A 291 -64.40 26.43 -22.56
C ASP A 291 -65.38 27.01 -21.52
N ARG A 292 -64.88 27.21 -20.30
CA ARG A 292 -65.68 27.76 -19.21
C ARG A 292 -66.14 29.19 -19.44
N ASP A 293 -65.40 29.99 -20.21
CA ASP A 293 -65.82 31.34 -20.55
C ASP A 293 -67.06 31.29 -21.44
N LYS A 294 -67.10 30.33 -22.38
CA LYS A 294 -68.27 30.10 -23.24
C LYS A 294 -69.46 29.52 -22.49
N LEU A 295 -69.25 28.66 -21.48
CA LEU A 295 -70.34 28.16 -20.64
C LEU A 295 -71.11 29.31 -19.98
N ALA A 296 -70.43 30.39 -19.58
CA ALA A 296 -71.05 31.58 -18.98
C ALA A 296 -72.02 31.26 -17.82
N GLY A 297 -71.72 30.23 -17.03
CA GLY A 297 -72.54 29.75 -15.91
C GLY A 297 -73.62 28.72 -16.27
N ASN A 298 -73.82 28.40 -17.55
CA ASN A 298 -74.76 27.37 -18.02
C ASN A 298 -74.17 25.94 -17.85
N PRO A 299 -75.01 24.89 -17.79
CA PRO A 299 -74.52 23.51 -17.77
C PRO A 299 -73.80 23.12 -19.06
N LEU A 300 -72.89 22.15 -18.97
CA LEU A 300 -72.31 21.49 -20.14
C LEU A 300 -73.33 20.54 -20.75
N LEU A 301 -73.48 20.59 -22.07
CA LEU A 301 -74.41 19.75 -22.81
C LEU A 301 -73.69 18.49 -23.32
N VAL A 302 -74.23 17.33 -22.97
CA VAL A 302 -73.82 16.02 -23.49
C VAL A 302 -74.89 15.57 -24.48
N ILE A 303 -74.61 15.71 -25.77
CA ILE A 303 -75.58 15.48 -26.85
C ILE A 303 -75.37 14.09 -27.44
N VAL A 304 -76.39 13.24 -27.34
CA VAL A 304 -76.41 11.90 -27.94
C VAL A 304 -77.28 11.92 -29.19
N LEU A 305 -76.66 11.69 -30.36
CA LEU A 305 -77.38 11.56 -31.62
C LEU A 305 -78.06 10.18 -31.70
N THR A 306 -79.38 10.18 -31.80
CA THR A 306 -80.22 8.96 -31.71
C THR A 306 -80.54 8.34 -33.08
N GLY A 307 -79.82 8.76 -34.13
CA GLY A 307 -80.04 8.34 -35.52
C GLY A 307 -79.74 6.87 -35.80
N ASP A 308 -78.88 6.22 -35.00
CA ASP A 308 -78.56 4.79 -35.14
C ASP A 308 -79.82 3.92 -34.98
N SER A 309 -79.95 2.88 -35.81
CA SER A 309 -81.10 1.96 -35.82
C SER A 309 -81.31 1.22 -34.49
N ARG A 310 -80.29 1.13 -33.63
CA ARG A 310 -80.36 0.48 -32.32
C ARG A 310 -81.24 1.25 -31.32
N PHE A 311 -81.34 2.58 -31.45
CA PHE A 311 -82.20 3.42 -30.60
C PHE A 311 -83.68 3.25 -30.96
N GLN A 312 -84.51 3.04 -29.95
CA GLN A 312 -85.98 3.04 -30.01
C GLN A 312 -86.57 4.10 -29.07
N ALA A 313 -87.75 4.61 -29.41
CA ALA A 313 -88.46 5.56 -28.54
C ALA A 313 -88.75 4.92 -27.17
N GLY A 314 -88.45 5.64 -26.10
CA GLY A 314 -88.58 5.16 -24.72
C GLY A 314 -87.35 4.40 -24.18
N ASP A 315 -86.31 4.20 -24.99
CA ASP A 315 -85.02 3.70 -24.47
C ASP A 315 -84.40 4.73 -23.52
N LEU A 316 -83.73 4.24 -22.47
CA LEU A 316 -82.98 5.06 -21.52
C LEU A 316 -81.53 5.22 -22.01
N ILE A 317 -81.05 6.45 -22.05
CA ILE A 317 -79.63 6.78 -22.21
C ILE A 317 -79.10 7.14 -20.83
N GLU A 318 -78.04 6.46 -20.40
CA GLU A 318 -77.32 6.77 -19.18
C GLU A 318 -75.88 7.12 -19.55
N ALA A 319 -75.52 8.39 -19.39
CA ALA A 319 -74.18 8.89 -19.65
C ALA A 319 -73.42 9.10 -18.34
N THR A 320 -72.16 8.67 -18.35
CA THR A 320 -71.21 8.84 -17.24
C THR A 320 -70.19 9.89 -17.65
N TYR A 321 -70.21 11.03 -16.96
CA TYR A 321 -69.22 12.09 -17.06
C TYR A 321 -68.19 11.90 -15.94
N THR A 322 -66.91 11.84 -16.30
CA THR A 322 -65.80 11.73 -15.35
C THR A 322 -64.84 12.88 -15.57
N ALA A 323 -64.63 13.70 -14.54
CA ALA A 323 -63.61 14.75 -14.52
C ALA A 323 -62.43 14.34 -13.63
N THR A 324 -61.23 14.35 -14.19
CA THR A 324 -60.00 13.91 -13.54
C THR A 324 -59.03 15.07 -13.39
N ILE A 325 -58.51 15.26 -12.17
CA ILE A 325 -57.43 16.21 -11.86
C ILE A 325 -56.27 15.40 -11.25
N PRO A 326 -55.03 15.53 -11.77
CA PRO A 326 -53.89 14.81 -11.22
C PRO A 326 -53.74 15.02 -9.70
N GLY A 327 -53.68 13.93 -8.94
CA GLY A 327 -53.54 13.95 -7.48
C GLY A 327 -54.84 14.14 -6.69
N GLN A 328 -56.00 14.16 -7.35
CA GLN A 328 -57.33 14.22 -6.71
C GLN A 328 -58.19 13.00 -7.11
N PRO A 329 -59.16 12.59 -6.28
CA PRO A 329 -60.14 11.58 -6.67
C PRO A 329 -61.00 12.06 -7.84
N ASP A 330 -61.35 11.16 -8.76
CA ASP A 330 -62.20 11.46 -9.91
C ASP A 330 -63.59 11.92 -9.47
N LEU A 331 -64.09 12.99 -10.11
CA LEU A 331 -65.48 13.40 -10.00
C LEU A 331 -66.31 12.67 -11.06
N VAL A 332 -67.15 11.73 -10.62
CA VAL A 332 -68.05 10.98 -11.50
C VAL A 332 -69.48 11.48 -11.35
N VAL A 333 -70.11 11.86 -12.45
CA VAL A 333 -71.48 12.34 -12.53
C VAL A 333 -72.24 11.47 -13.53
N ILE A 334 -73.38 10.91 -13.12
CA ILE A 334 -74.27 10.16 -14.01
C ILE A 334 -75.45 11.05 -14.36
N VAL A 335 -75.68 11.23 -15.66
CA VAL A 335 -76.82 11.96 -16.21
C VAL A 335 -77.62 11.02 -17.10
N THR A 336 -78.95 11.13 -17.06
CA THR A 336 -79.85 10.23 -17.78
C THR A 336 -80.87 11.00 -18.60
N GLY A 337 -81.32 10.40 -19.70
CA GLY A 337 -82.36 10.94 -20.56
C GLY A 337 -83.03 9.83 -21.34
N THR A 338 -84.18 10.13 -21.94
CA THR A 338 -84.96 9.13 -22.69
C THR A 338 -84.93 9.46 -24.17
N VAL A 339 -84.92 8.43 -25.03
CA VAL A 339 -85.03 8.63 -26.47
C VAL A 339 -86.46 9.05 -26.79
N GLU A 340 -86.64 10.31 -27.15
CA GLU A 340 -87.92 10.89 -27.52
C GLU A 340 -88.10 10.98 -29.03
N THR A 341 -89.35 11.14 -29.46
CA THR A 341 -89.70 11.42 -30.85
C THR A 341 -90.36 12.79 -30.99
N ASP A 342 -90.27 13.38 -32.17
CA ASP A 342 -91.05 14.56 -32.54
C ASP A 342 -92.49 14.21 -32.92
N GLU A 343 -93.27 15.24 -33.28
CA GLU A 343 -94.68 15.11 -33.66
C GLU A 343 -94.89 14.23 -34.92
N PHE A 344 -93.82 13.93 -35.66
CA PHE A 344 -93.83 13.09 -36.86
C PHE A 344 -93.21 11.70 -36.61
N GLY A 345 -92.85 11.38 -35.36
CA GLY A 345 -92.26 10.09 -34.98
C GLY A 345 -90.76 9.97 -35.25
N GLN A 346 -90.06 11.06 -35.64
CA GLN A 346 -88.60 11.04 -35.81
C GLN A 346 -87.90 11.18 -34.45
N LYS A 347 -86.85 10.39 -34.23
CA LYS A 347 -86.07 10.43 -32.98
C LYS A 347 -85.31 11.76 -32.86
N LYS A 348 -85.47 12.44 -31.73
CA LYS A 348 -84.72 13.67 -31.41
C LYS A 348 -83.35 13.32 -30.82
N PRO A 349 -82.32 14.16 -31.01
CA PRO A 349 -81.11 14.08 -30.20
C PRO A 349 -81.46 14.16 -28.71
N CYS A 350 -80.86 13.30 -27.90
CA CYS A 350 -81.02 13.34 -26.46
C CYS A 350 -79.96 14.27 -25.88
N ILE A 351 -80.38 15.32 -25.17
CA ILE A 351 -79.48 16.33 -24.59
C ILE A 351 -79.50 16.14 -23.08
N LEU A 352 -78.34 15.83 -22.52
CA LEU A 352 -78.14 15.64 -21.09
C LEU A 352 -77.32 16.81 -20.56
N GLU A 353 -77.61 17.25 -19.34
CA GLU A 353 -76.97 18.43 -18.74
C GLU A 353 -76.08 18.03 -17.56
N VAL A 354 -74.79 18.35 -17.67
CA VAL A 354 -73.86 18.30 -16.54
C VAL A 354 -73.82 19.70 -15.92
N ALA A 355 -74.22 19.80 -14.65
CA ALA A 355 -74.29 21.09 -13.95
C ALA A 355 -72.95 21.84 -13.98
N ASN A 356 -72.99 23.17 -14.12
CA ASN A 356 -71.80 24.01 -14.31
C ASN A 356 -70.75 23.85 -13.19
N ASP A 357 -71.20 23.64 -11.96
CA ASP A 357 -70.33 23.43 -10.78
C ASP A 357 -69.57 22.10 -10.82
N LYS A 358 -69.94 21.18 -11.72
CA LYS A 358 -69.25 19.89 -11.94
C LYS A 358 -68.23 19.94 -13.08
N VAL A 359 -68.20 21.03 -13.85
CA VAL A 359 -67.19 21.27 -14.88
C VAL A 359 -66.04 22.00 -14.21
N ILE A 360 -64.87 21.36 -14.04
CA ILE A 360 -63.76 21.89 -13.25
C ILE A 360 -62.62 22.34 -14.18
N THR A 361 -62.10 23.56 -14.01
CA THR A 361 -61.00 24.06 -14.84
C THR A 361 -59.77 23.17 -14.71
N ASN A 362 -59.03 22.97 -15.81
CA ASN A 362 -57.84 22.11 -15.88
C ASN A 362 -58.10 20.61 -15.68
N SER A 363 -59.36 20.16 -15.54
CA SER A 363 -59.67 18.74 -15.51
C SER A 363 -59.69 18.15 -16.92
N ALA A 364 -59.19 16.92 -17.06
CA ALA A 364 -59.45 16.08 -18.22
C ALA A 364 -60.82 15.40 -18.05
N VAL A 365 -61.65 15.43 -19.09
CA VAL A 365 -63.02 14.90 -19.07
C VAL A 365 -63.13 13.69 -19.99
N LYS A 366 -63.80 12.64 -19.50
CA LYS A 366 -64.24 11.48 -20.28
C LYS A 366 -65.75 11.32 -20.15
N VAL A 367 -66.46 11.13 -21.26
CA VAL A 367 -67.91 10.89 -21.27
C VAL A 367 -68.27 9.72 -22.18
N ALA A 368 -68.97 8.73 -21.65
CA ALA A 368 -69.54 7.63 -22.42
C ALA A 368 -70.98 7.38 -22.00
N PHE A 369 -71.77 6.74 -22.85
CA PHE A 369 -73.15 6.38 -22.51
C PHE A 369 -73.49 4.93 -22.84
N THR A 370 -74.47 4.41 -22.10
CA THR A 370 -75.12 3.15 -22.40
C THR A 370 -76.56 3.38 -22.82
N LEU A 371 -76.99 2.63 -23.84
CA LEU A 371 -78.38 2.55 -24.28
C LEU A 371 -79.04 1.37 -23.56
N LYS A 372 -80.08 1.62 -22.77
CA LYS A 372 -80.81 0.59 -22.01
C LYS A 372 -82.26 0.49 -22.44
N ARG A 373 -82.76 -0.75 -22.57
CA ARG A 373 -84.17 -1.06 -22.85
C ARG A 373 -84.67 -2.07 -21.82
N GLY A 374 -85.75 -1.74 -21.13
CA GLY A 374 -86.30 -2.60 -20.06
C GLY A 374 -85.28 -2.93 -18.96
N GLY A 375 -84.33 -2.04 -18.70
CA GLY A 375 -83.24 -2.23 -17.73
C GLY A 375 -82.01 -3.00 -18.25
N SER A 376 -82.06 -3.59 -19.44
CA SER A 376 -80.91 -4.29 -20.05
C SER A 376 -80.11 -3.36 -20.96
N VAL A 377 -78.78 -3.44 -20.91
CA VAL A 377 -77.88 -2.70 -21.82
C VAL A 377 -77.99 -3.31 -23.23
N ILE A 378 -78.32 -2.48 -24.21
CA ILE A 378 -78.47 -2.84 -25.63
C ILE A 378 -77.20 -2.51 -26.41
N ALA A 379 -76.55 -1.40 -26.07
CA ALA A 379 -75.31 -0.96 -26.69
C ALA A 379 -74.60 0.04 -25.78
N SER A 380 -73.30 0.23 -26.02
CA SER A 380 -72.46 1.24 -25.39
C SER A 380 -71.83 2.13 -26.46
N SER A 381 -71.52 3.37 -26.09
CA SER A 381 -70.85 4.31 -26.98
C SER A 381 -69.33 4.20 -26.94
N ASN A 382 -68.69 4.84 -27.92
CA ASN A 382 -67.31 5.31 -27.79
C ASN A 382 -67.22 6.41 -26.72
N ILE A 383 -66.01 6.66 -26.22
CA ILE A 383 -65.75 7.69 -25.21
C ILE A 383 -65.47 9.04 -25.88
N ALA A 384 -66.17 10.09 -25.48
CA ALA A 384 -65.81 11.46 -25.77
C ALA A 384 -64.75 11.94 -24.77
N THR A 385 -63.71 12.60 -25.24
CA THR A 385 -62.67 13.18 -24.38
C THR A 385 -62.57 14.68 -24.62
N ALA A 386 -62.38 15.45 -23.56
CA ALA A 386 -62.18 16.90 -23.66
C ALA A 386 -61.30 17.44 -22.54
N GLN A 387 -60.68 18.60 -22.78
CA GLN A 387 -59.95 19.35 -21.76
C GLN A 387 -60.73 20.60 -21.38
N VAL A 388 -60.92 20.85 -20.08
CA VAL A 388 -61.60 22.05 -19.61
C VAL A 388 -60.63 23.24 -19.54
N ILE A 389 -60.93 24.33 -20.28
CA ILE A 389 -60.14 25.58 -20.36
C ILE A 389 -60.98 26.80 -19.93
N GLY A 390 -60.37 27.99 -19.80
CA GLY A 390 -61.03 29.24 -19.32
C GLY A 390 -61.33 29.24 -17.81
N SER A 391 -61.44 30.35 -17.08
CA SER A 391 -61.38 31.79 -17.41
C SER A 391 -60.06 32.42 -16.93
N ASP A 392 -59.18 32.74 -17.87
CA ASP A 392 -57.72 33.02 -17.75
C ASP A 392 -56.83 31.78 -17.56
N THR A 393 -56.52 31.08 -18.66
CA THR A 393 -55.26 30.33 -18.72
C THR A 393 -54.13 31.33 -19.00
N ILE A 394 -53.56 31.90 -17.94
CA ILE A 394 -52.28 32.59 -18.05
C ILE A 394 -51.22 31.53 -18.39
N ALA A 395 -50.81 31.48 -19.66
CA ALA A 395 -49.71 30.64 -20.11
C ALA A 395 -48.39 31.27 -19.67
N LEU A 396 -47.62 30.55 -18.84
CA LEU A 396 -46.31 30.98 -18.36
C LEU A 396 -45.21 30.17 -19.04
N ASP A 397 -44.18 30.86 -19.55
CA ASP A 397 -42.97 30.21 -20.03
C ASP A 397 -42.23 29.50 -18.88
N PRO A 398 -41.56 28.36 -19.13
CA PRO A 398 -40.72 27.71 -18.13
C PRO A 398 -39.61 28.64 -17.58
N PRO A 399 -39.11 28.39 -16.35
CA PRO A 399 -37.95 29.11 -15.85
C PRO A 399 -36.72 28.94 -16.76
N VAL A 400 -35.90 29.98 -16.86
CA VAL A 400 -34.68 29.97 -17.68
C VAL A 400 -33.45 30.13 -16.78
N PRO A 401 -32.57 29.12 -16.69
CA PRO A 401 -31.33 29.22 -15.93
C PRO A 401 -30.26 30.00 -16.73
N GLU A 402 -29.28 30.56 -16.03
CA GLU A 402 -28.10 31.19 -16.65
C GLU A 402 -27.30 30.19 -17.48
N ASP A 403 -27.14 28.95 -16.99
CA ASP A 403 -26.46 27.83 -17.65
C ASP A 403 -27.20 26.50 -17.45
N ASN A 404 -27.15 25.64 -18.46
CA ASN A 404 -27.64 24.25 -18.38
C ASN A 404 -26.96 23.38 -19.47
N PRO A 405 -26.15 22.36 -19.13
CA PRO A 405 -25.87 21.85 -17.78
C PRO A 405 -24.99 22.78 -16.94
N VAL A 406 -25.15 22.72 -15.61
CA VAL A 406 -24.41 23.57 -14.65
C VAL A 406 -23.26 22.80 -13.99
N ASP A 407 -22.05 23.37 -14.00
CA ASP A 407 -20.93 22.89 -13.18
C ASP A 407 -21.05 23.47 -11.76
N PRO A 408 -21.34 22.64 -10.73
CA PRO A 408 -21.55 23.14 -9.37
C PRO A 408 -20.33 23.86 -8.78
N LEU A 409 -19.10 23.52 -9.21
CA LEU A 409 -17.88 24.16 -8.71
C LEU A 409 -17.57 25.52 -9.37
N ALA A 410 -18.22 25.83 -10.50
CA ALA A 410 -18.11 27.13 -11.17
C ALA A 410 -19.03 28.19 -10.56
N TYR A 411 -20.12 27.77 -9.90
CA TYR A 411 -21.20 28.63 -9.42
C TYR A 411 -21.22 28.81 -7.90
N LEU A 412 -20.08 29.22 -7.31
CA LEU A 412 -19.92 29.34 -5.85
C LEU A 412 -20.80 30.42 -5.20
N GLN A 413 -21.29 31.40 -5.97
CA GLN A 413 -22.24 32.43 -5.52
C GLN A 413 -23.71 32.03 -5.75
N GLY A 414 -23.95 30.85 -6.33
CA GLY A 414 -25.25 30.37 -6.78
C GLY A 414 -25.48 30.59 -8.27
N LEU A 415 -26.51 29.93 -8.80
CA LEU A 415 -26.96 30.00 -10.19
C LEU A 415 -28.22 30.85 -10.27
N LEU A 416 -28.28 31.80 -11.21
CA LEU A 416 -29.47 32.60 -11.41
C LEU A 416 -30.49 31.87 -12.29
N ILE A 417 -31.76 31.87 -11.85
CA ILE A 417 -32.91 31.37 -12.59
C ILE A 417 -33.88 32.53 -12.79
N LYS A 418 -34.19 32.83 -14.05
CA LYS A 418 -35.08 33.93 -14.44
C LYS A 418 -36.44 33.40 -14.86
N VAL A 419 -37.48 34.14 -14.49
CA VAL A 419 -38.84 33.93 -14.97
C VAL A 419 -39.38 35.26 -15.49
N ALA A 420 -40.28 35.19 -16.46
CA ALA A 420 -40.84 36.38 -17.09
C ALA A 420 -42.30 36.16 -17.45
N PHE A 421 -43.10 37.23 -17.36
CA PHE A 421 -44.48 37.23 -17.86
C PHE A 421 -44.88 38.62 -18.33
N ALA A 422 -44.80 38.86 -19.64
CA ALA A 422 -44.94 40.19 -20.24
C ALA A 422 -46.29 40.90 -19.96
N ALA A 423 -47.35 40.16 -19.65
CA ALA A 423 -48.67 40.71 -19.32
C ALA A 423 -48.90 40.87 -17.80
N SER A 424 -47.84 40.88 -16.98
CA SER A 424 -47.98 41.05 -15.54
C SER A 424 -48.53 42.42 -15.16
N LEU A 425 -49.32 42.46 -14.09
CA LEU A 425 -49.92 43.65 -13.52
C LEU A 425 -49.09 44.16 -12.32
N PRO A 426 -49.19 45.46 -11.97
CA PRO A 426 -48.56 45.99 -10.75
C PRO A 426 -49.00 45.22 -9.50
N GLY A 427 -48.03 44.67 -8.77
CA GLY A 427 -48.27 43.87 -7.56
C GLY A 427 -48.28 42.35 -7.79
N ASP A 428 -48.16 41.88 -9.04
CA ASP A 428 -47.94 40.47 -9.32
C ASP A 428 -46.58 39.99 -8.81
N GLN A 429 -46.54 38.75 -8.30
CA GLN A 429 -45.33 38.10 -7.80
C GLN A 429 -45.10 36.75 -8.49
N ALA A 430 -43.86 36.31 -8.52
CA ALA A 430 -43.45 34.99 -8.97
C ALA A 430 -43.05 34.14 -7.76
N ARG A 431 -43.46 32.86 -7.76
CA ARG A 431 -43.00 31.85 -6.80
C ARG A 431 -42.32 30.71 -7.56
N LEU A 432 -41.03 30.49 -7.32
CA LEU A 432 -40.29 29.34 -7.86
C LEU A 432 -40.43 28.14 -6.92
N SER A 433 -40.62 26.95 -7.48
CA SER A 433 -40.77 25.70 -6.73
C SER A 433 -40.00 24.57 -7.39
N VAL A 434 -39.46 23.67 -6.58
CA VAL A 434 -38.86 22.41 -7.04
C VAL A 434 -39.95 21.34 -7.12
N VAL A 435 -39.98 20.57 -8.21
CA VAL A 435 -40.95 19.49 -8.40
C VAL A 435 -40.56 18.27 -7.56
N ASN A 436 -41.54 17.68 -6.86
CA ASN A 436 -41.37 16.47 -6.03
C ASN A 436 -40.31 16.59 -4.91
N MET A 437 -39.96 17.80 -4.48
CA MET A 437 -39.06 18.03 -3.36
C MET A 437 -39.62 19.12 -2.43
N PRO A 438 -39.67 18.91 -1.11
CA PRO A 438 -40.16 19.91 -0.16
C PRO A 438 -39.19 21.07 0.07
N GLU A 439 -37.91 20.90 -0.28
CA GLU A 439 -36.86 21.92 -0.16
C GLU A 439 -35.97 21.91 -1.41
N PRO A 440 -35.37 23.05 -1.82
CA PRO A 440 -35.50 24.38 -1.23
C PRO A 440 -36.83 25.07 -1.49
N THR A 441 -37.26 25.87 -0.52
CA THR A 441 -38.31 26.86 -0.69
C THR A 441 -37.75 28.21 -1.13
N PHE A 442 -38.46 28.90 -2.03
CA PHE A 442 -38.13 30.25 -2.48
C PHE A 442 -39.22 31.21 -2.00
N SER A 443 -38.82 32.40 -1.54
CA SER A 443 -39.76 33.47 -1.24
C SER A 443 -40.36 34.06 -2.51
N ASP A 444 -41.60 34.52 -2.43
CA ASP A 444 -42.26 35.21 -3.53
C ASP A 444 -41.52 36.50 -3.87
N LEU A 445 -41.19 36.68 -5.14
CA LEU A 445 -40.50 37.87 -5.63
C LEU A 445 -41.44 38.69 -6.52
N PRO A 446 -41.49 40.03 -6.38
CA PRO A 446 -42.24 40.86 -7.31
C PRO A 446 -41.67 40.75 -8.73
N LEU A 447 -42.55 40.76 -9.73
CA LEU A 447 -42.13 40.97 -11.12
C LEU A 447 -41.73 42.44 -11.28
N ASP A 448 -40.52 42.68 -11.78
CA ASP A 448 -39.92 44.02 -11.92
C ASP A 448 -40.56 44.85 -13.05
N ALA A 449 -40.02 46.04 -13.30
CA ALA A 449 -40.50 46.92 -14.38
C ALA A 449 -40.32 46.34 -15.79
N ASN A 450 -39.53 45.27 -15.95
CA ASN A 450 -39.36 44.52 -17.19
C ASN A 450 -40.22 43.24 -17.21
N HIS A 451 -41.12 43.08 -16.24
CA HIS A 451 -41.96 41.92 -16.06
C HIS A 451 -41.18 40.62 -15.77
N GLN A 452 -40.06 40.72 -15.03
CA GLN A 452 -39.18 39.59 -14.69
C GLN A 452 -38.96 39.45 -13.19
N ALA A 453 -38.67 38.23 -12.75
CA ALA A 453 -38.14 37.94 -11.43
C ALA A 453 -36.91 37.03 -11.56
N THR A 454 -35.89 37.26 -10.73
CA THR A 454 -34.64 36.48 -10.72
C THR A 454 -34.46 35.82 -9.36
N PHE A 455 -34.41 34.49 -9.36
CA PHE A 455 -34.14 33.67 -8.19
C PHE A 455 -32.67 33.25 -8.18
N ASN A 456 -32.03 33.25 -7.01
CA ASN A 456 -30.68 32.72 -6.85
C ASN A 456 -30.75 31.32 -6.23
N LEU A 457 -30.33 30.31 -6.99
CA LEU A 457 -30.18 28.95 -6.49
C LEU A 457 -28.85 28.83 -5.75
N ASN A 458 -28.91 28.63 -4.43
CA ASN A 458 -27.72 28.56 -3.58
C ASN A 458 -26.73 27.48 -4.05
N ALA A 459 -25.44 27.82 -4.09
CA ALA A 459 -24.35 26.93 -4.49
C ALA A 459 -24.32 25.60 -3.72
N ARG A 460 -24.78 25.58 -2.46
CA ARG A 460 -24.87 24.35 -1.65
C ARG A 460 -25.89 23.36 -2.20
N PHE A 461 -26.99 23.83 -2.79
CA PHE A 461 -27.95 22.95 -3.46
C PHE A 461 -27.33 22.36 -4.73
N LEU A 462 -26.61 23.16 -5.51
CA LEU A 462 -25.85 22.66 -6.67
C LEU A 462 -24.84 21.58 -6.25
N GLY A 463 -24.12 21.77 -5.14
CA GLY A 463 -23.24 20.75 -4.58
C GLY A 463 -23.99 19.48 -4.18
N ALA A 464 -25.11 19.59 -3.47
CA ALA A 464 -25.91 18.45 -3.03
C ALA A 464 -26.56 17.66 -4.19
N TRP A 465 -26.82 18.34 -5.31
CA TRP A 465 -27.47 17.79 -6.50
C TRP A 465 -26.49 17.44 -7.63
N HIS A 466 -25.18 17.51 -7.40
CA HIS A 466 -24.21 17.13 -8.44
C HIS A 466 -24.50 15.73 -9.01
N GLY A 467 -24.50 15.62 -10.35
CA GLY A 467 -24.83 14.38 -11.05
C GLY A 467 -26.32 14.04 -11.09
N THR A 468 -27.22 14.96 -10.73
CA THR A 468 -28.67 14.77 -10.84
C THR A 468 -29.31 15.77 -11.81
N ALA A 469 -30.55 15.47 -12.21
CA ALA A 469 -31.42 16.39 -12.95
C ALA A 469 -32.56 16.83 -12.03
N VAL A 470 -32.70 18.14 -11.82
CA VAL A 470 -33.69 18.72 -10.88
C VAL A 470 -34.72 19.52 -11.67
N GLN A 471 -36.00 19.34 -11.37
CA GLN A 471 -37.08 20.01 -12.08
C GLN A 471 -37.60 21.22 -11.30
N PHE A 472 -37.76 22.35 -12.01
CA PHE A 472 -38.30 23.60 -11.47
C PHE A 472 -39.56 24.01 -12.21
N VAL A 473 -40.55 24.52 -11.48
CA VAL A 473 -41.72 25.21 -12.03
C VAL A 473 -41.88 26.54 -11.31
N TRP A 474 -42.58 27.50 -11.92
CA TRP A 474 -42.93 28.72 -11.22
C TRP A 474 -44.41 29.04 -11.36
N ALA A 475 -44.93 29.75 -10.36
CA ALA A 475 -46.32 30.17 -10.27
C ALA A 475 -46.43 31.70 -10.28
N LEU A 476 -47.44 32.23 -10.98
CA LEU A 476 -47.84 33.63 -10.91
C LEU A 476 -48.82 33.82 -9.75
N ILE A 477 -48.46 34.71 -8.82
CA ILE A 477 -49.24 35.05 -7.63
C ILE A 477 -49.84 36.44 -7.82
N ARG A 478 -51.17 36.55 -7.71
CA ARG A 478 -51.92 37.81 -7.80
C ARG A 478 -52.89 37.92 -6.64
N GLY A 479 -52.86 39.04 -5.92
CA GLY A 479 -53.73 39.23 -4.74
C GLY A 479 -53.54 38.17 -3.64
N GLY A 480 -52.37 37.53 -3.58
CA GLY A 480 -52.04 36.47 -2.62
C GLY A 480 -52.41 35.04 -3.06
N ASN A 481 -53.05 34.86 -4.22
CA ASN A 481 -53.43 33.55 -4.74
C ASN A 481 -52.58 33.16 -5.95
N GLU A 482 -52.25 31.88 -6.07
CA GLU A 482 -51.70 31.31 -7.30
C GLU A 482 -52.79 31.29 -8.37
N ILE A 483 -52.54 31.97 -9.49
CA ILE A 483 -53.51 32.08 -10.59
C ILE A 483 -53.03 31.39 -11.88
N ALA A 484 -51.75 31.01 -11.97
CA ALA A 484 -51.21 30.19 -13.04
C ALA A 484 -49.86 29.56 -12.66
N ARG A 485 -49.48 28.50 -13.39
CA ARG A 485 -48.23 27.74 -13.21
C ARG A 485 -47.59 27.41 -14.55
N SER A 486 -46.27 27.50 -14.62
CA SER A 486 -45.47 27.21 -15.82
C SER A 486 -45.30 25.72 -16.08
N GLY A 487 -44.84 25.38 -17.30
CA GLY A 487 -44.20 24.10 -17.56
C GLY A 487 -42.86 23.94 -16.82
N PRO A 488 -42.30 22.72 -16.75
CA PRO A 488 -41.08 22.44 -16.00
C PRO A 488 -39.80 22.81 -16.76
N LEU A 489 -38.82 23.37 -16.05
CA LEU A 489 -37.41 23.41 -16.42
C LEU A 489 -36.71 22.18 -15.85
N VAL A 490 -35.98 21.42 -16.68
CA VAL A 490 -35.04 20.38 -16.21
C VAL A 490 -33.63 20.99 -16.13
N LEU A 491 -33.12 21.19 -14.92
CA LEU A 491 -31.76 21.66 -14.67
C LEU A 491 -30.82 20.46 -14.48
N ASN A 492 -29.89 20.26 -15.41
CA ASN A 492 -28.89 19.21 -15.31
C ASN A 492 -27.67 19.70 -14.54
N VAL A 493 -27.40 19.16 -13.37
CA VAL A 493 -26.23 19.51 -12.56
C VAL A 493 -25.12 18.50 -12.82
N SER A 494 -24.02 18.93 -13.41
CA SER A 494 -22.88 18.08 -13.74
C SER A 494 -22.30 17.39 -12.50
N ARG A 495 -21.87 16.14 -12.66
CA ARG A 495 -21.20 15.40 -11.58
C ARG A 495 -19.81 15.97 -11.34
N ILE A 496 -19.52 16.36 -10.10
CA ILE A 496 -18.15 16.70 -9.68
C ILE A 496 -17.25 15.46 -9.90
N ALA A 497 -16.18 15.62 -10.66
CA ALA A 497 -15.26 14.53 -10.97
C ALA A 497 -14.47 14.10 -9.72
N ASN A 498 -14.20 12.80 -9.62
CA ASN A 498 -13.24 12.31 -8.64
C ASN A 498 -11.84 12.83 -9.00
N GLY A 499 -11.12 13.37 -8.01
CA GLY A 499 -9.81 13.97 -8.21
C GLY A 499 -9.84 15.34 -8.89
N ASP A 500 -10.99 16.05 -8.91
CA ASP A 500 -11.07 17.41 -9.47
C ASP A 500 -10.03 18.33 -8.82
N ALA A 501 -9.16 18.92 -9.63
CA ALA A 501 -8.02 19.71 -9.19
C ALA A 501 -8.38 21.01 -8.46
N ARG A 502 -9.65 21.44 -8.51
CA ARG A 502 -10.16 22.58 -7.75
C ARG A 502 -10.44 22.23 -6.28
N LEU A 503 -10.49 20.94 -5.95
CA LEU A 503 -10.63 20.47 -4.58
C LEU A 503 -9.25 20.29 -3.93
N PRO A 504 -9.13 20.52 -2.61
CA PRO A 504 -7.84 20.48 -1.93
C PRO A 504 -7.30 19.05 -1.75
N THR A 505 -5.99 18.90 -1.87
CA THR A 505 -5.28 17.65 -1.50
C THR A 505 -5.02 17.62 0.01
N PRO A 506 -5.22 16.48 0.70
CA PRO A 506 -4.82 16.34 2.10
C PRO A 506 -3.31 16.55 2.30
N VAL A 507 -2.92 17.21 3.39
CA VAL A 507 -1.52 17.45 3.75
C VAL A 507 -1.25 17.12 5.21
N ILE A 508 -0.05 16.61 5.50
CA ILE A 508 0.47 16.52 6.87
C ILE A 508 1.34 17.76 7.08
N ALA A 509 1.00 18.58 8.08
CA ALA A 509 1.66 19.86 8.33
C ALA A 509 3.18 19.69 8.50
N GLY A 510 3.95 20.58 7.87
CA GLY A 510 5.42 20.56 7.93
C GLY A 510 6.09 19.58 6.96
N GLN A 511 5.35 18.71 6.28
CA GLN A 511 5.90 17.76 5.30
C GLN A 511 5.89 18.35 3.89
N VAL A 512 7.07 18.73 3.39
CA VAL A 512 7.27 19.33 2.06
C VAL A 512 8.01 18.35 1.14
N GLY A 513 7.26 17.57 0.36
CA GLY A 513 7.86 16.61 -0.58
C GLY A 513 6.96 15.43 -0.90
N GLN A 514 7.54 14.44 -1.58
CA GLN A 514 6.93 13.14 -1.88
C GLN A 514 7.41 12.03 -0.93
N GLU A 515 8.25 12.33 0.05
CA GLU A 515 8.74 11.37 1.05
C GLU A 515 8.14 11.73 2.42
N LEU A 516 7.71 10.72 3.16
CA LEU A 516 7.18 10.88 4.53
C LEU A 516 8.08 10.11 5.49
N ASP A 517 8.86 10.85 6.28
CA ASP A 517 9.67 10.29 7.36
C ASP A 517 8.78 10.00 8.57
N VAL A 518 8.30 8.75 8.65
CA VAL A 518 7.37 8.33 9.71
C VAL A 518 8.04 8.33 11.08
N THR A 519 9.37 8.22 11.14
CA THR A 519 10.14 8.18 12.39
C THR A 519 10.19 9.53 13.11
N LYS A 520 9.88 10.63 12.40
CA LYS A 520 9.86 12.00 12.94
C LYS A 520 8.46 12.49 13.31
N LEU A 521 7.42 11.73 12.98
CA LEU A 521 6.04 12.13 13.23
C LEU A 521 5.69 12.02 14.72
N VAL A 522 4.97 13.01 15.22
CA VAL A 522 4.47 13.05 16.60
C VAL A 522 2.95 13.11 16.62
N VAL A 523 2.34 12.67 17.73
CA VAL A 523 0.86 12.57 17.85
C VAL A 523 0.12 13.89 17.70
N THR A 524 0.82 15.02 17.89
CA THR A 524 0.29 16.38 17.73
C THR A 524 0.45 16.94 16.32
N ASP A 525 1.17 16.25 15.43
CA ASP A 525 1.23 16.65 14.02
C ASP A 525 -0.18 16.63 13.43
N LEU A 526 -0.43 17.60 12.55
CA LEU A 526 -1.77 17.86 12.04
C LEU A 526 -1.88 17.37 10.60
N LEU A 527 -2.86 16.53 10.34
CA LEU A 527 -3.45 16.42 9.02
C LEU A 527 -4.36 17.62 8.79
N SER A 528 -4.21 18.28 7.65
CA SER A 528 -5.09 19.36 7.21
C SER A 528 -5.61 19.10 5.80
N ILE A 529 -6.91 19.31 5.63
CA ILE A 529 -7.56 19.49 4.34
C ILE A 529 -8.04 20.94 4.34
N ALA A 530 -7.55 21.73 3.39
CA ALA A 530 -7.95 23.13 3.28
C ALA A 530 -9.47 23.26 3.08
N GLN A 531 -10.02 24.46 3.31
CA GLN A 531 -11.43 24.71 3.03
C GLN A 531 -11.75 24.33 1.57
N TRP A 532 -12.71 23.42 1.38
CA TRP A 532 -13.08 22.97 0.05
C TRP A 532 -14.28 23.74 -0.49
N LEU A 533 -14.35 23.80 -1.82
CA LEU A 533 -15.48 24.40 -2.52
C LEU A 533 -16.78 23.68 -2.12
N LEU A 534 -17.83 24.46 -1.87
CA LEU A 534 -19.15 23.97 -1.43
C LEU A 534 -19.16 23.29 -0.04
N GLN A 535 -18.14 23.52 0.80
CA GLN A 535 -18.14 23.03 2.18
C GLN A 535 -19.36 23.53 2.98
N ALA A 536 -20.02 22.59 3.65
CA ALA A 536 -21.19 22.88 4.48
C ALA A 536 -21.31 21.91 5.66
N ALA A 537 -21.84 22.40 6.79
CA ALA A 537 -22.14 21.56 7.94
C ALA A 537 -23.19 20.48 7.60
N GLY A 538 -22.99 19.28 8.13
CA GLY A 538 -23.78 18.08 7.88
C GLY A 538 -23.35 17.27 6.64
N GLN A 539 -22.32 17.68 5.90
CA GLN A 539 -21.75 16.83 4.83
C GLN A 539 -21.10 15.60 5.43
N TYR A 540 -21.21 14.45 4.78
CA TYR A 540 -20.60 13.22 5.28
C TYR A 540 -19.21 13.04 4.68
N VAL A 541 -18.23 12.68 5.50
CA VAL A 541 -16.82 12.60 5.10
C VAL A 541 -16.19 11.25 5.42
N TRP A 542 -15.24 10.86 4.58
CA TRP A 542 -14.38 9.70 4.75
C TRP A 542 -12.93 10.13 4.62
N LEU A 543 -12.09 9.57 5.47
CA LEU A 543 -10.66 9.81 5.48
C LEU A 543 -9.96 8.48 5.75
N ARG A 544 -9.26 8.01 4.72
CA ARG A 544 -8.61 6.71 4.72
C ARG A 544 -7.16 6.85 4.28
N TYR A 545 -6.34 6.06 4.94
CA TYR A 545 -4.92 5.93 4.73
C TYR A 545 -4.61 4.53 4.23
N ASP A 546 -3.84 4.41 3.16
CA ASP A 546 -3.47 3.12 2.57
C ASP A 546 -1.94 3.01 2.50
N GLY A 547 -1.39 1.83 2.81
CA GLY A 547 0.04 1.57 2.78
C GLY A 547 0.36 0.08 2.78
N PHE A 548 1.62 -0.27 3.02
CA PHE A 548 2.08 -1.65 3.06
C PHE A 548 2.79 -1.93 4.39
N ASN A 549 2.45 -3.05 5.03
CA ASN A 549 3.11 -3.46 6.27
C ASN A 549 4.49 -4.08 6.00
N SER A 550 5.22 -4.46 7.05
CA SER A 550 6.56 -5.04 6.96
C SER A 550 6.68 -6.30 6.08
N SER A 551 5.61 -7.09 5.91
CA SER A 551 5.60 -8.24 4.99
C SER A 551 5.33 -7.86 3.52
N GLY A 552 4.95 -6.60 3.26
CA GLY A 552 4.56 -6.11 1.94
C GLY A 552 3.09 -6.36 1.60
N ALA A 553 2.26 -6.78 2.56
CA ALA A 553 0.83 -6.88 2.36
C ALA A 553 0.17 -5.49 2.47
N PRO A 554 -0.84 -5.18 1.63
CA PRO A 554 -1.57 -3.93 1.72
C PRO A 554 -2.34 -3.86 3.05
N VAL A 555 -2.27 -2.70 3.70
CA VAL A 555 -2.97 -2.38 4.95
C VAL A 555 -3.59 -1.00 4.85
N PHE A 556 -4.65 -0.75 5.60
CA PHE A 556 -5.31 0.55 5.64
C PHE A 556 -5.66 0.97 7.07
N PHE A 557 -5.88 2.27 7.25
CA PHE A 557 -6.39 2.88 8.47
C PHE A 557 -7.53 3.83 8.11
N ASP A 558 -8.73 3.56 8.63
CA ASP A 558 -9.89 4.44 8.47
C ASP A 558 -9.97 5.39 9.68
N ASP A 559 -9.63 6.66 9.48
CA ASP A 559 -9.77 7.69 10.54
C ASP A 559 -11.20 8.22 10.58
N LEU A 560 -11.80 8.48 9.41
CA LEU A 560 -13.21 8.86 9.30
C LEU A 560 -13.92 7.92 8.34
N ASN A 561 -15.09 7.42 8.75
CA ASN A 561 -15.89 6.53 7.94
C ASN A 561 -17.35 6.96 7.97
N GLY A 562 -17.74 7.80 7.01
CA GLY A 562 -19.13 8.20 6.82
C GLY A 562 -19.69 8.93 8.03
N VAL A 563 -18.93 9.91 8.54
CA VAL A 563 -19.35 10.73 9.68
C VAL A 563 -19.73 12.14 9.21
N PRO A 564 -20.70 12.80 9.87
CA PRO A 564 -21.05 14.17 9.55
C PRO A 564 -19.91 15.12 9.95
N HIS A 565 -19.60 16.03 9.04
CA HIS A 565 -18.65 17.12 9.19
C HIS A 565 -19.39 18.41 9.47
N ASN A 566 -18.94 19.17 10.47
CA ASN A 566 -19.58 20.42 10.89
C ASN A 566 -18.65 21.64 10.87
N GLU A 567 -17.38 21.47 10.48
CA GLU A 567 -16.42 22.58 10.45
C GLU A 567 -16.62 23.44 9.19
N THR A 568 -16.23 24.71 9.27
CA THR A 568 -16.46 25.70 8.20
C THR A 568 -15.18 26.19 7.51
N GLN A 569 -14.01 25.75 7.99
CA GLN A 569 -12.69 26.21 7.55
C GLN A 569 -11.78 25.01 7.24
N GLY A 570 -12.22 24.14 6.33
CA GLY A 570 -11.53 22.88 6.05
C GLY A 570 -11.78 21.81 7.12
N LEU A 571 -10.85 20.88 7.24
CA LEU A 571 -10.80 19.83 8.25
C LEU A 571 -9.38 19.72 8.78
N THR A 572 -9.17 19.84 10.09
CA THR A 572 -7.86 19.66 10.72
C THR A 572 -7.94 18.64 11.84
N ARG A 573 -7.02 17.67 11.85
CA ARG A 573 -7.02 16.56 12.81
C ARG A 573 -5.60 16.25 13.29
N PRO A 574 -5.37 16.07 14.60
CA PRO A 574 -4.13 15.49 15.07
C PRO A 574 -4.03 14.03 14.62
N LEU A 575 -2.84 13.56 14.28
CA LEU A 575 -2.63 12.14 13.93
C LEU A 575 -3.04 11.22 15.08
N GLY A 576 -2.71 11.58 16.32
CA GLY A 576 -2.99 10.73 17.48
C GLY A 576 -2.12 9.46 17.54
N GLN A 577 -2.20 8.74 18.65
CA GLN A 577 -1.29 7.62 18.92
C GLN A 577 -1.47 6.45 17.94
N ALA A 578 -2.71 6.01 17.71
CA ALA A 578 -3.00 4.84 16.87
C ALA A 578 -2.52 5.02 15.43
N MET A 579 -2.65 6.24 14.88
CA MET A 579 -2.17 6.55 13.53
C MET A 579 -0.65 6.60 13.46
N VAL A 580 0.02 7.23 14.45
CA VAL A 580 1.49 7.28 14.49
C VAL A 580 2.08 5.88 14.64
N ASP A 581 1.48 5.02 15.47
CA ASP A 581 1.90 3.62 15.60
C ASP A 581 1.72 2.85 14.29
N TRP A 582 0.59 3.06 13.61
CA TRP A 582 0.31 2.45 12.32
C TRP A 582 1.28 2.92 11.22
N LEU A 583 1.56 4.23 11.14
CA LEU A 583 2.53 4.80 10.20
C LEU A 583 3.94 4.27 10.44
N ASN A 584 4.36 4.13 11.70
CA ASN A 584 5.66 3.56 12.05
C ASN A 584 5.79 2.06 11.75
N ALA A 585 4.67 1.35 11.59
CA ALA A 585 4.64 -0.06 11.19
C ALA A 585 4.67 -0.27 9.67
N LEU A 586 4.58 0.81 8.88
CA LEU A 586 4.66 0.73 7.43
C LEU A 586 6.07 0.37 6.96
N LYS A 587 6.14 -0.32 5.81
CA LYS A 587 7.39 -0.76 5.21
C LYS A 587 8.10 0.40 4.52
N ASP A 588 9.39 0.54 4.83
CA ASP A 588 10.29 1.48 4.17
C ASP A 588 10.24 1.37 2.64
N LYS A 589 10.29 2.53 1.96
CA LYS A 589 10.27 2.68 0.50
C LYS A 589 9.03 2.13 -0.20
N THR A 590 7.90 2.01 0.51
CA THR A 590 6.60 1.66 -0.09
C THR A 590 5.71 2.90 -0.25
N ASN A 591 4.70 2.80 -1.12
CA ASN A 591 3.74 3.87 -1.34
C ASN A 591 2.78 3.98 -0.13
N PHE A 592 2.51 5.21 0.29
CA PHE A 592 1.53 5.57 1.30
C PHE A 592 0.61 6.64 0.73
N THR A 593 -0.70 6.44 0.82
CA THR A 593 -1.68 7.37 0.23
C THR A 593 -2.73 7.81 1.25
N ILE A 594 -3.20 9.06 1.09
CA ILE A 594 -4.26 9.65 1.92
C ILE A 594 -5.42 10.02 1.01
N SER A 595 -6.53 9.32 1.15
CA SER A 595 -7.77 9.59 0.42
C SER A 595 -8.80 10.28 1.31
N PHE A 596 -9.32 11.41 0.83
CA PHE A 596 -10.41 12.13 1.48
C PHE A 596 -11.60 12.17 0.53
N ARG A 597 -12.80 11.91 1.06
CA ARG A 597 -14.03 11.90 0.27
C ARG A 597 -15.13 12.66 0.98
N VAL A 598 -15.95 13.38 0.22
CA VAL A 598 -17.08 14.16 0.74
C VAL A 598 -18.35 13.82 -0.03
N ASN A 599 -19.41 13.48 0.69
CA ASN A 599 -20.76 13.47 0.16
C ASN A 599 -21.42 14.83 0.43
N PHE A 600 -21.59 15.61 -0.65
CA PHE A 600 -22.17 16.96 -0.59
C PHE A 600 -23.68 16.96 -0.30
N GLY A 601 -24.37 15.84 -0.54
CA GLY A 601 -25.81 15.64 -0.32
C GLY A 601 -26.22 15.38 1.13
N LYS A 602 -25.27 15.43 2.07
CA LYS A 602 -25.51 15.26 3.53
C LYS A 602 -26.13 13.90 3.92
N VAL A 603 -25.79 12.86 3.15
CA VAL A 603 -26.18 11.48 3.43
C VAL A 603 -24.94 10.61 3.58
N ALA A 604 -25.02 9.62 4.47
CA ALA A 604 -23.95 8.66 4.76
C ALA A 604 -23.81 7.60 3.64
N ASP A 605 -23.64 8.04 2.40
CA ASP A 605 -23.53 7.17 1.23
C ASP A 605 -22.18 7.38 0.53
N LEU A 606 -21.30 6.38 0.64
CA LEU A 606 -19.96 6.40 0.06
C LEU A 606 -19.99 6.39 -1.48
N ASN A 607 -20.98 5.77 -2.11
CA ASN A 607 -21.07 5.68 -3.58
C ASN A 607 -21.36 7.03 -4.23
N ARG A 608 -21.99 7.93 -3.46
CA ARG A 608 -22.28 9.31 -3.86
C ARG A 608 -21.19 10.30 -3.43
N ALA A 609 -20.17 9.86 -2.69
CA ALA A 609 -19.09 10.72 -2.25
C ALA A 609 -18.11 11.04 -3.40
N VAL A 610 -17.68 12.30 -3.46
CA VAL A 610 -16.63 12.77 -4.37
C VAL A 610 -15.28 12.51 -3.71
N THR A 611 -14.38 11.84 -4.43
CA THR A 611 -13.00 11.66 -3.99
C THR A 611 -12.19 12.89 -4.33
N PHE A 612 -11.46 13.43 -3.36
CA PHE A 612 -10.59 14.59 -3.56
C PHE A 612 -9.26 14.14 -4.18
N PRO A 613 -8.44 15.06 -4.71
CA PRO A 613 -7.10 14.71 -5.18
C PRO A 613 -6.31 13.94 -4.12
N LEU A 614 -5.75 12.81 -4.52
CA LEU A 614 -5.01 11.89 -3.65
C LEU A 614 -3.70 12.54 -3.18
N ARG A 615 -3.35 12.35 -1.92
CA ARG A 615 -1.98 12.62 -1.46
C ARG A 615 -1.18 11.32 -1.51
N GLU A 616 -0.02 11.34 -2.15
CA GLU A 616 0.89 10.20 -2.21
C GLU A 616 2.25 10.55 -1.59
N TYR A 617 2.81 9.60 -0.85
CA TYR A 617 4.16 9.65 -0.31
C TYR A 617 4.87 8.32 -0.49
N THR A 618 6.19 8.35 -0.54
CA THR A 618 7.06 7.20 -0.26
C THR A 618 7.40 7.19 1.23
N VAL A 619 7.17 6.07 1.89
CA VAL A 619 7.48 5.90 3.32
C VAL A 619 8.99 5.87 3.54
N SER A 620 9.49 6.68 4.47
CA SER A 620 10.83 6.59 5.05
C SER A 620 10.68 6.13 6.50
N ALA A 621 10.96 4.86 6.78
CA ALA A 621 10.78 4.22 8.08
C ALA A 621 12.10 3.82 8.75
N VAL A 622 13.24 4.12 8.12
CA VAL A 622 14.56 3.85 8.68
C VAL A 622 15.08 5.11 9.36
N VAL A 623 15.39 5.02 10.66
CA VAL A 623 16.09 6.09 11.38
C VAL A 623 17.42 6.35 10.68
N ASP A 624 17.71 7.61 10.32
CA ASP A 624 18.95 7.99 9.63
C ASP A 624 20.09 8.22 10.64
N GLU A 625 20.61 7.14 11.24
CA GLU A 625 21.75 7.22 12.15
C GLU A 625 23.07 7.26 11.37
N LYS A 626 23.90 8.26 11.65
CA LYS A 626 25.22 8.36 11.03
C LYS A 626 26.07 7.13 11.36
N PRO A 627 26.63 6.42 10.36
CA PRO A 627 27.51 5.29 10.64
C PRO A 627 28.83 5.75 11.29
N ALA A 628 29.39 4.90 12.14
CA ALA A 628 30.66 5.13 12.81
C ALA A 628 31.49 3.84 12.84
N ILE A 629 32.80 3.96 12.67
CA ILE A 629 33.76 2.89 13.01
C ILE A 629 34.15 3.12 14.48
N THR A 630 33.90 2.14 15.34
CA THR A 630 34.12 2.27 16.79
C THR A 630 35.35 1.51 17.27
N SER A 631 35.80 0.49 16.54
CA SER A 631 36.99 -0.29 16.88
C SER A 631 37.58 -0.96 15.65
N ILE A 632 38.91 -1.08 15.63
CA ILE A 632 39.65 -1.91 14.69
C ILE A 632 40.62 -2.77 15.48
N LYS A 633 40.53 -4.09 15.34
CA LYS A 633 41.37 -5.05 16.05
C LYS A 633 42.18 -5.90 15.10
N GLY A 634 43.39 -6.28 15.51
CA GLY A 634 44.14 -7.33 14.83
C GLY A 634 43.36 -8.64 14.79
N ALA A 635 43.17 -9.22 13.61
CA ALA A 635 42.31 -10.41 13.47
C ALA A 635 42.90 -11.65 14.18
N SER A 636 44.23 -11.75 14.28
CA SER A 636 44.87 -12.92 14.90
C SER A 636 44.95 -12.84 16.44
N ASN A 637 45.04 -11.63 16.99
CA ASN A 637 45.36 -11.41 18.40
C ASN A 637 44.27 -10.67 19.18
N GLY A 638 43.27 -10.09 18.50
CA GLY A 638 42.19 -9.31 19.11
C GLY A 638 42.61 -7.99 19.75
N VAL A 639 43.85 -7.53 19.52
CA VAL A 639 44.41 -6.31 20.09
C VAL A 639 43.88 -5.10 19.33
N GLU A 640 43.45 -4.07 20.08
CA GLU A 640 42.96 -2.81 19.53
C GLU A 640 44.06 -2.04 18.79
N ILE A 641 43.70 -1.48 17.64
CA ILE A 641 44.55 -0.60 16.83
C ILE A 641 43.93 0.81 16.89
N PRO A 642 44.47 1.71 17.73
CA PRO A 642 43.97 3.08 17.85
C PRO A 642 43.98 3.82 16.51
N ASN A 643 43.13 4.84 16.36
CA ASN A 643 43.17 5.71 15.18
C ASN A 643 44.53 6.43 15.09
N GLY A 644 45.19 6.32 13.93
CA GLY A 644 46.57 6.75 13.70
C GLY A 644 47.63 5.76 14.21
N GLY A 645 47.23 4.60 14.72
CA GLY A 645 48.12 3.58 15.30
C GLY A 645 48.89 2.76 14.27
N THR A 646 49.72 1.85 14.77
CA THR A 646 50.54 0.93 13.96
C THR A 646 50.30 -0.53 14.34
N THR A 647 50.36 -1.43 13.37
CA THR A 647 50.22 -2.89 13.61
C THR A 647 51.11 -3.71 12.69
N VAL A 648 51.42 -4.95 13.07
CA VAL A 648 52.05 -5.96 12.18
C VAL A 648 51.03 -6.93 11.59
N GLU A 649 49.76 -6.80 11.99
CA GLU A 649 48.69 -7.69 11.57
C GLU A 649 48.30 -7.41 10.12
N THR A 650 48.34 -8.44 9.29
CA THR A 650 47.93 -8.37 7.87
C THR A 650 46.44 -8.64 7.67
N ALA A 651 45.69 -8.73 8.77
CA ALA A 651 44.24 -8.85 8.78
C ALA A 651 43.67 -8.16 10.03
N VAL A 652 42.53 -7.50 9.87
CA VAL A 652 41.85 -6.77 10.94
C VAL A 652 40.35 -7.05 10.95
N VAL A 653 39.72 -6.84 12.09
CA VAL A 653 38.26 -6.84 12.25
C VAL A 653 37.85 -5.42 12.62
N LEU A 654 37.02 -4.81 11.78
CA LEU A 654 36.42 -3.51 12.03
C LEU A 654 35.03 -3.72 12.62
N THR A 655 34.72 -3.00 13.69
CA THR A 655 33.35 -2.91 14.22
C THR A 655 32.88 -1.47 14.26
N GLY A 656 31.58 -1.29 14.19
CA GLY A 656 30.98 0.03 14.17
C GLY A 656 29.49 0.04 14.48
N LEU A 657 28.92 1.23 14.46
CA LEU A 657 27.49 1.47 14.64
C LEU A 657 26.88 1.99 13.34
N ALA A 658 25.61 1.68 13.12
CA ALA A 658 24.76 2.13 12.02
C ALA A 658 23.29 1.88 12.38
N SER A 659 22.38 2.43 11.59
CA SER A 659 20.94 2.15 11.74
C SER A 659 20.67 0.64 11.77
N LYS A 660 19.90 0.22 12.75
CA LYS A 660 19.63 -1.18 13.06
C LYS A 660 19.11 -1.95 11.84
N GLY A 661 19.71 -3.11 11.55
CA GLY A 661 19.33 -3.96 10.42
C GLY A 661 19.78 -3.46 9.05
N GLN A 662 20.44 -2.30 8.96
CA GLN A 662 20.85 -1.68 7.70
C GLN A 662 22.29 -1.99 7.32
N LYS A 663 22.60 -1.93 6.02
CA LYS A 663 23.95 -2.13 5.50
C LYS A 663 24.74 -0.83 5.47
N VAL A 664 26.04 -0.94 5.73
CA VAL A 664 27.03 0.11 5.43
C VAL A 664 28.01 -0.42 4.40
N ASP A 665 28.58 0.44 3.57
CA ASP A 665 29.75 0.14 2.74
C ASP A 665 31.02 0.59 3.45
N VAL A 666 31.89 -0.36 3.79
CA VAL A 666 33.20 -0.06 4.39
C VAL A 666 34.23 0.02 3.27
N SER A 667 34.80 1.20 3.10
CA SER A 667 35.75 1.50 2.03
C SER A 667 37.11 1.95 2.59
N ASP A 668 38.19 1.58 1.91
CA ASP A 668 39.54 2.13 2.10
C ASP A 668 39.80 3.12 0.96
N GLY A 669 39.78 4.42 1.28
CA GLY A 669 39.69 5.46 0.27
C GLY A 669 38.42 5.30 -0.59
N LYS A 670 38.59 4.99 -1.88
CA LYS A 670 37.47 4.77 -2.83
C LYS A 670 37.15 3.29 -3.08
N VAL A 671 37.88 2.37 -2.45
CA VAL A 671 37.76 0.94 -2.73
C VAL A 671 36.94 0.27 -1.63
N SER A 672 35.75 -0.23 -1.98
CA SER A 672 34.92 -1.02 -1.08
C SER A 672 35.62 -2.32 -0.66
N LYS A 673 35.50 -2.65 0.62
CA LYS A 673 36.08 -3.83 1.27
C LYS A 673 34.99 -4.78 1.77
N GLY A 674 33.74 -4.33 1.81
CA GLY A 674 32.60 -5.14 2.17
C GLY A 674 31.41 -4.31 2.64
N GLN A 675 30.24 -4.95 2.65
CA GLN A 675 28.98 -4.31 3.03
C GLN A 675 28.31 -5.03 4.22
N PRO A 676 28.86 -4.91 5.44
CA PRO A 676 28.30 -5.58 6.60
C PRO A 676 26.92 -5.00 6.95
N THR A 677 26.02 -5.87 7.44
CA THR A 677 24.73 -5.47 7.98
C THR A 677 24.85 -5.22 9.48
N ALA A 678 24.31 -4.11 9.95
CA ALA A 678 24.17 -3.81 11.37
C ALA A 678 23.15 -4.74 12.03
N ASP A 679 23.46 -5.17 13.24
CA ASP A 679 22.58 -6.01 14.03
C ASP A 679 21.20 -5.33 14.22
N PRO A 680 20.08 -6.04 13.99
CA PRO A 680 18.73 -5.47 14.06
C PRO A 680 18.32 -4.91 15.43
N THR A 681 19.02 -5.24 16.51
CA THR A 681 18.68 -4.80 17.86
C THR A 681 19.66 -3.77 18.41
N THR A 682 20.95 -3.99 18.18
CA THR A 682 22.05 -3.20 18.75
C THR A 682 22.63 -2.17 17.79
N GLY A 683 22.42 -2.31 16.47
CA GLY A 683 23.01 -1.43 15.46
C GLY A 683 24.50 -1.68 15.21
N ILE A 684 25.08 -2.71 15.83
CA ILE A 684 26.51 -3.04 15.69
C ILE A 684 26.73 -3.84 14.41
N TRP A 685 27.68 -3.42 13.58
CA TRP A 685 28.17 -4.20 12.44
C TRP A 685 29.62 -4.63 12.65
N SER A 686 30.05 -5.68 11.94
CA SER A 686 31.42 -6.20 11.98
C SER A 686 31.88 -6.63 10.58
N LEU A 687 33.13 -6.33 10.22
CA LEU A 687 33.75 -6.71 8.95
C LEU A 687 35.19 -7.15 9.15
N SER A 688 35.54 -8.35 8.67
CA SER A 688 36.91 -8.84 8.62
C SER A 688 37.56 -8.48 7.28
N VAL A 689 38.73 -7.86 7.32
CA VAL A 689 39.53 -7.51 6.12
C VAL A 689 40.91 -8.16 6.25
N SER A 690 41.35 -8.87 5.20
CA SER A 690 42.63 -9.58 5.17
C SER A 690 43.47 -9.19 3.95
N GLY A 691 44.72 -9.65 3.91
CA GLY A 691 45.64 -9.37 2.80
C GLY A 691 46.19 -7.94 2.82
N LEU A 692 46.31 -7.35 4.02
CA LEU A 692 46.90 -6.02 4.18
C LEU A 692 48.42 -6.09 3.99
N ASN A 693 48.96 -5.17 3.21
CA ASN A 693 50.39 -4.99 2.97
C ASN A 693 50.94 -3.91 3.89
N VAL A 694 52.27 -3.74 3.91
CA VAL A 694 52.93 -2.64 4.63
C VAL A 694 52.56 -1.31 3.98
N ASP A 695 51.51 -0.66 4.48
CA ASP A 695 50.96 0.58 3.95
C ASP A 695 50.12 1.32 5.01
N LEU A 696 49.74 2.56 4.69
CA LEU A 696 48.75 3.35 5.41
C LEU A 696 47.34 3.02 4.90
N TYR A 697 46.45 2.67 5.82
CA TYR A 697 45.04 2.42 5.54
C TYR A 697 44.16 3.52 6.11
N SER A 698 43.07 3.85 5.40
CA SER A 698 42.10 4.88 5.81
C SER A 698 40.68 4.41 5.54
N TYR A 699 40.07 3.77 6.55
CA TYR A 699 38.73 3.19 6.43
C TYR A 699 37.62 4.18 6.76
N THR A 700 36.57 4.17 5.96
CA THR A 700 35.30 4.88 6.19
C THR A 700 34.11 3.94 6.02
N ALA A 701 33.04 4.14 6.80
CA ALA A 701 31.77 3.45 6.61
C ALA A 701 30.73 4.42 6.04
N THR A 702 30.11 4.08 4.91
CA THR A 702 29.06 4.88 4.26
C THR A 702 27.72 4.17 4.37
N ALA A 703 26.68 4.88 4.82
CA ALA A 703 25.33 4.32 4.94
C ALA A 703 24.77 3.97 3.55
N LEU A 704 24.19 2.77 3.42
CA LEU A 704 23.40 2.37 2.25
C LEU A 704 21.89 2.55 2.50
N TYR A 705 21.57 3.45 3.44
CA TYR A 705 20.24 3.79 3.94
C TYR A 705 20.19 5.30 4.22
N GLY A 706 18.98 5.81 4.48
CA GLY A 706 18.77 7.22 4.82
C GLY A 706 19.40 8.16 3.81
N SER A 707 20.07 9.21 4.30
CA SER A 707 20.71 10.23 3.46
C SER A 707 22.08 9.81 2.90
N GLY A 708 22.55 8.59 3.15
CA GLY A 708 23.83 8.09 2.64
C GLY A 708 25.05 8.68 3.34
N GLN A 709 24.94 8.98 4.64
CA GLN A 709 26.00 9.64 5.41
C GLN A 709 27.27 8.77 5.53
N THR A 710 28.44 9.42 5.58
CA THR A 710 29.75 8.75 5.75
C THR A 710 30.36 9.06 7.12
N SER A 711 30.97 8.04 7.74
CA SER A 711 31.69 8.16 9.01
C SER A 711 32.94 9.04 8.90
N GLN A 712 33.52 9.39 10.04
CA GLN A 712 34.91 9.85 10.05
C GLN A 712 35.85 8.70 9.64
N ALA A 713 37.00 9.05 9.05
CA ALA A 713 38.00 8.08 8.66
C ALA A 713 38.78 7.55 9.87
N TRP A 714 38.97 6.23 9.93
CA TRP A 714 39.88 5.58 10.88
C TRP A 714 41.13 5.13 10.15
N THR A 715 42.28 5.66 10.58
CA THR A 715 43.57 5.41 9.94
C THR A 715 44.44 4.50 10.78
N PHE A 716 45.27 3.67 10.16
CA PHE A 716 46.36 2.95 10.82
C PHE A 716 47.40 2.52 9.79
N THR A 717 48.63 2.26 10.25
CA THR A 717 49.72 1.79 9.38
C THR A 717 50.06 0.34 9.68
N VAL A 718 50.09 -0.50 8.66
CA VAL A 718 50.69 -1.83 8.76
C VAL A 718 52.20 -1.69 8.56
N ILE A 719 52.98 -2.15 9.52
CA ILE A 719 54.45 -2.12 9.49
C ILE A 719 55.00 -3.53 9.33
N ALA A 720 56.24 -3.63 8.86
CA ALA A 720 56.90 -4.92 8.68
C ALA A 720 57.05 -5.68 10.02
N LEU A 721 56.73 -6.98 10.01
CA LEU A 721 56.96 -7.89 11.12
C LEU A 721 58.45 -8.26 11.20
N VAL A 722 59.11 -7.95 12.33
CA VAL A 722 60.53 -8.23 12.58
C VAL A 722 60.66 -9.02 13.87
N ALA A 723 61.33 -10.18 13.78
CA ALA A 723 61.63 -11.01 14.94
C ALA A 723 62.60 -10.30 15.91
N PRO A 724 62.38 -10.39 17.23
CA PRO A 724 63.25 -9.75 18.19
C PRO A 724 64.62 -10.44 18.21
N THR A 725 65.68 -9.66 18.32
CA THR A 725 67.07 -10.15 18.42
C THR A 725 67.78 -9.49 19.59
N ILE A 726 68.78 -10.15 20.17
CA ILE A 726 69.77 -9.51 21.05
C ILE A 726 71.07 -9.37 20.26
N SER A 727 71.33 -8.16 19.78
CA SER A 727 72.50 -7.85 18.96
C SER A 727 73.76 -7.63 19.80
N SER A 728 73.63 -7.04 20.99
CA SER A 728 74.77 -6.66 21.84
C SER A 728 74.38 -6.74 23.31
N ILE A 729 75.31 -7.20 24.14
CA ILE A 729 75.25 -7.11 25.60
C ILE A 729 76.56 -6.50 26.06
N LYS A 730 76.52 -5.33 26.69
CA LYS A 730 77.71 -4.64 27.20
C LYS A 730 77.68 -4.53 28.71
N GLY A 731 78.80 -4.75 29.37
CA GLY A 731 78.97 -4.43 30.77
C GLY A 731 78.97 -2.91 31.00
N SER A 732 78.46 -2.45 32.13
CA SER A 732 78.41 -1.03 32.50
C SER A 732 79.03 -0.84 33.90
N PRO A 733 79.94 0.12 34.08
CA PRO A 733 80.24 1.23 33.17
C PRO A 733 81.29 0.96 32.08
N SER A 734 81.91 -0.23 32.00
CA SER A 734 83.05 -0.49 31.11
C SER A 734 82.76 -0.29 29.62
N GLY A 735 81.51 -0.51 29.20
CA GLY A 735 81.10 -0.50 27.79
C GLY A 735 81.64 -1.70 26.99
N VAL A 736 82.25 -2.69 27.66
CA VAL A 736 82.87 -3.86 27.03
C VAL A 736 81.80 -4.86 26.63
N GLU A 737 81.87 -5.37 25.39
CA GLU A 737 80.95 -6.40 24.88
C GLU A 737 81.18 -7.75 25.57
N ILE A 738 80.09 -8.37 26.00
CA ILE A 738 80.04 -9.70 26.62
C ILE A 738 79.50 -10.68 25.56
N ARG A 739 80.38 -11.55 25.04
CA ARG A 739 80.00 -12.51 24.00
C ARG A 739 79.33 -13.74 24.61
N GLN A 740 78.80 -14.61 23.76
CA GLN A 740 78.16 -15.86 24.19
C GLN A 740 79.14 -16.71 25.02
N GLY A 741 78.73 -17.06 26.25
CA GLY A 741 79.51 -17.87 27.19
C GLY A 741 80.60 -17.11 27.95
N ASP A 742 80.78 -15.81 27.70
CA ASP A 742 81.77 -14.99 28.40
C ASP A 742 81.35 -14.72 29.86
N TYR A 743 82.20 -13.98 30.57
CA TYR A 743 81.94 -13.53 31.93
C TYR A 743 82.26 -12.04 32.12
N THR A 744 81.66 -11.44 33.15
CA THR A 744 81.97 -10.09 33.61
C THR A 744 81.96 -10.03 35.14
N VAL A 745 82.64 -9.04 35.73
CA VAL A 745 82.51 -8.68 37.16
C VAL A 745 81.43 -7.62 37.40
N GLU A 746 80.89 -7.04 36.34
CA GLU A 746 79.91 -5.95 36.41
C GLU A 746 78.50 -6.51 36.61
N THR A 747 77.78 -5.99 37.61
CA THR A 747 76.40 -6.36 37.90
C THR A 747 75.37 -5.52 37.15
N THR A 748 75.84 -4.63 36.28
CA THR A 748 75.01 -3.81 35.39
C THR A 748 75.39 -4.08 33.95
N VAL A 749 74.40 -4.34 33.10
CA VAL A 749 74.59 -4.61 31.67
C VAL A 749 73.57 -3.83 30.83
N VAL A 750 73.95 -3.51 29.60
CA VAL A 750 73.10 -2.86 28.60
C VAL A 750 72.87 -3.83 27.47
N LEU A 751 71.63 -4.25 27.27
CA LEU A 751 71.21 -5.11 26.15
C LEU A 751 70.67 -4.23 25.03
N THR A 752 71.08 -4.51 23.81
CA THR A 752 70.57 -3.83 22.60
C THR A 752 70.17 -4.85 21.55
N GLY A 753 69.08 -4.60 20.85
CA GLY A 753 68.55 -5.51 19.85
C GLY A 753 67.65 -4.84 18.83
N MET A 754 67.16 -5.63 17.86
CA MET A 754 66.16 -5.19 16.89
C MET A 754 64.80 -5.85 17.16
N ALA A 755 63.73 -5.17 16.78
CA ALA A 755 62.34 -5.59 16.84
C ALA A 755 61.51 -4.81 15.81
N SER A 756 60.23 -5.13 15.65
CA SER A 756 59.31 -4.32 14.83
C SER A 756 59.26 -2.89 15.35
N LYS A 757 59.36 -1.93 14.43
CA LYS A 757 59.46 -0.50 14.75
C LYS A 757 58.29 -0.04 15.62
N GLY A 758 58.58 0.66 16.71
CA GLY A 758 57.55 1.20 17.61
C GLY A 758 56.87 0.15 18.50
N LEU A 759 57.21 -1.14 18.39
CA LEU A 759 56.57 -2.20 19.16
C LEU A 759 57.41 -2.66 20.35
N GLN A 760 56.71 -3.17 21.36
CA GLN A 760 57.29 -3.57 22.63
C GLN A 760 57.78 -5.02 22.62
N VAL A 761 58.92 -5.27 23.24
CA VAL A 761 59.44 -6.62 23.51
C VAL A 761 59.56 -6.83 25.01
N ASP A 762 59.66 -8.08 25.46
CA ASP A 762 59.93 -8.46 26.85
C ASP A 762 61.28 -9.16 26.94
N VAL A 763 62.21 -8.60 27.71
CA VAL A 763 63.54 -9.17 27.94
C VAL A 763 63.45 -10.07 29.15
N LEU A 764 63.74 -11.35 28.99
CA LEU A 764 63.69 -12.35 30.05
C LEU A 764 65.09 -12.84 30.40
N ASP A 765 65.32 -13.11 31.68
CA ASP A 765 66.47 -13.87 32.18
C ASP A 765 65.95 -15.21 32.73
N GLY A 766 66.20 -16.29 31.97
CA GLY A 766 65.45 -17.54 32.11
C GLY A 766 63.97 -17.30 31.84
N THR A 767 63.13 -17.45 32.86
CA THR A 767 61.67 -17.23 32.78
C THR A 767 61.22 -15.90 33.37
N MET A 768 62.11 -15.13 34.00
CA MET A 768 61.77 -13.88 34.67
C MET A 768 61.88 -12.69 33.73
N SER A 769 60.79 -11.93 33.57
CA SER A 769 60.81 -10.63 32.89
C SER A 769 61.71 -9.64 33.63
N LYS A 770 62.59 -8.97 32.89
CA LYS A 770 63.55 -7.96 33.40
C LYS A 770 63.24 -6.56 32.90
N GLY A 771 62.39 -6.43 31.89
CA GLY A 771 61.94 -5.15 31.37
C GLY A 771 61.34 -5.29 29.98
N LYS A 772 60.49 -4.32 29.62
CA LYS A 772 59.75 -4.34 28.36
C LYS A 772 60.03 -3.11 27.50
N PRO A 773 61.21 -2.99 26.88
CA PRO A 773 61.57 -1.83 26.08
C PRO A 773 60.74 -1.77 24.78
N ILE A 774 60.55 -0.55 24.28
CA ILE A 774 59.91 -0.29 22.99
C ILE A 774 61.01 -0.08 21.94
N ALA A 775 60.90 -0.73 20.79
CA ALA A 775 61.79 -0.50 19.67
C ALA A 775 61.57 0.89 19.06
N ASN A 776 62.65 1.57 18.70
CA ASN A 776 62.60 2.88 18.08
C ASN A 776 61.73 2.85 16.80
N ILE A 777 60.86 3.86 16.64
CA ILE A 777 59.87 3.93 15.56
C ILE A 777 60.49 4.05 14.15
N THR A 778 61.75 4.48 14.05
CA THR A 778 62.43 4.66 12.77
C THR A 778 63.42 3.52 12.50
N THR A 779 64.20 3.13 13.51
CA THR A 779 65.31 2.18 13.35
C THR A 779 64.99 0.74 13.78
N GLY A 780 63.95 0.53 14.58
CA GLY A 780 63.62 -0.79 15.16
C GLY A 780 64.55 -1.23 16.29
N VAL A 781 65.48 -0.37 16.72
CA VAL A 781 66.43 -0.68 17.80
C VAL A 781 65.76 -0.48 19.16
N TRP A 782 65.89 -1.46 20.05
CA TRP A 782 65.54 -1.35 21.47
C TRP A 782 66.79 -1.46 22.33
N THR A 783 66.78 -0.80 23.49
CA THR A 783 67.86 -0.85 24.49
C THR A 783 67.26 -1.01 25.88
N LEU A 784 67.87 -1.86 26.72
CA LEU A 784 67.50 -2.04 28.12
C LEU A 784 68.75 -2.13 29.01
N THR A 785 68.83 -1.26 30.00
CA THR A 785 69.84 -1.31 31.06
C THR A 785 69.31 -2.12 32.23
N LEU A 786 70.00 -3.19 32.60
CA LEU A 786 69.70 -4.02 33.76
C LEU A 786 70.76 -3.80 34.83
N SER A 787 70.35 -3.48 36.05
CA SER A 787 71.25 -3.23 37.19
C SER A 787 71.01 -4.24 38.31
N GLY A 788 72.04 -4.50 39.12
CA GLY A 788 71.91 -5.37 40.29
C GLY A 788 71.73 -6.85 39.96
N LEU A 789 72.25 -7.31 38.82
CA LEU A 789 72.27 -8.73 38.49
C LEU A 789 73.17 -9.49 39.50
N SER A 790 72.71 -10.66 39.93
CA SER A 790 73.40 -11.50 40.91
C SER A 790 74.63 -12.17 40.31
N VAL A 791 75.60 -12.54 41.14
CA VAL A 791 76.69 -13.45 40.71
C VAL A 791 76.09 -14.80 40.31
N GLY A 792 76.45 -15.32 39.14
CA GLY A 792 75.93 -16.56 38.58
C GLY A 792 75.76 -16.55 37.07
N SER A 793 75.17 -17.61 36.51
CA SER A 793 74.84 -17.69 35.08
C SER A 793 73.54 -16.94 34.80
N HIS A 794 73.54 -16.13 33.74
CA HIS A 794 72.36 -15.45 33.20
C HIS A 794 72.09 -15.91 31.76
N ARG A 795 70.80 -16.03 31.41
CA ARG A 795 70.35 -16.54 30.10
C ARG A 795 69.26 -15.63 29.56
N PHE A 796 69.67 -14.70 28.71
CA PHE A 796 68.76 -13.70 28.17
C PHE A 796 68.07 -14.16 26.90
N THR A 797 66.74 -14.04 26.86
CA THR A 797 65.92 -14.14 25.65
C THR A 797 65.05 -12.90 25.53
N VAL A 798 64.60 -12.59 24.31
CA VAL A 798 63.69 -11.48 24.07
C VAL A 798 62.48 -11.98 23.32
N LYS A 799 61.32 -11.80 23.94
CA LYS A 799 60.03 -12.21 23.39
C LYS A 799 59.32 -11.00 22.82
N ALA A 800 58.80 -11.11 21.59
CA ALA A 800 57.93 -10.08 21.06
C ALA A 800 56.58 -10.09 21.78
N LEU A 801 56.05 -8.91 22.07
CA LEU A 801 54.67 -8.74 22.56
C LEU A 801 53.72 -8.39 21.41
N TYR A 802 54.14 -8.66 20.18
CA TYR A 802 53.45 -8.41 18.93
C TYR A 802 53.73 -9.56 17.97
N GLY A 803 52.75 -9.89 17.14
CA GLY A 803 52.84 -11.02 16.22
C GLY A 803 53.03 -12.37 16.91
N SER A 804 52.64 -13.44 16.22
CA SER A 804 52.83 -14.81 16.71
C SER A 804 54.20 -15.34 16.27
N ILE A 805 55.28 -14.79 16.84
CA ILE A 805 56.66 -15.11 16.48
C ILE A 805 57.47 -15.67 17.68
N PRO A 806 58.46 -16.55 17.42
CA PRO A 806 59.28 -17.12 18.48
C PRO A 806 60.18 -16.06 19.15
N PRO A 807 60.58 -16.27 20.42
CA PRO A 807 61.60 -15.45 21.06
C PRO A 807 62.94 -15.47 20.32
N SER A 808 63.81 -14.51 20.62
CA SER A 808 65.18 -14.48 20.12
C SER A 808 65.97 -15.73 20.53
N ALA A 809 67.07 -16.00 19.83
CA ALA A 809 68.08 -16.92 20.34
C ALA A 809 68.56 -16.50 21.75
N GLU A 810 68.87 -17.48 22.58
CA GLU A 810 69.35 -17.27 23.95
C GLU A 810 70.79 -16.72 23.95
N ARG A 811 71.03 -15.63 24.70
CA ARG A 811 72.36 -15.09 24.99
C ARG A 811 72.73 -15.41 26.43
N GLN A 812 73.75 -16.25 26.62
CA GLN A 812 74.21 -16.70 27.94
C GLN A 812 75.56 -16.05 28.30
N PHE A 813 75.71 -15.61 29.55
CA PHE A 813 77.00 -15.24 30.15
C PHE A 813 76.97 -15.44 31.66
N SER A 814 78.11 -15.30 32.34
CA SER A 814 78.18 -15.39 33.80
C SER A 814 78.68 -14.10 34.44
N ILE A 815 78.05 -13.69 35.53
CA ILE A 815 78.62 -12.67 36.42
C ILE A 815 79.45 -13.40 37.47
N ILE A 816 80.74 -13.10 37.51
CA ILE A 816 81.67 -13.66 38.50
C ILE A 816 81.89 -12.65 39.62
N PRO A 817 82.25 -13.08 40.85
CA PRO A 817 82.54 -12.14 41.92
C PRO A 817 83.67 -11.18 41.52
N PRO A 818 83.68 -9.92 42.01
CA PRO A 818 84.76 -8.99 41.74
C PRO A 818 86.10 -9.56 42.23
N TYR A 819 87.19 -9.23 41.53
CA TYR A 819 88.52 -9.65 41.92
C TYR A 819 88.87 -9.12 43.31
N SER A 820 89.28 -10.02 44.20
CA SER A 820 89.85 -9.67 45.51
C SER A 820 91.38 -9.72 45.46
N ARG A 821 92.03 -8.84 46.24
CA ARG A 821 93.50 -8.81 46.32
C ARG A 821 94.02 -10.11 46.94
N PRO A 822 95.13 -10.69 46.45
CA PRO A 822 95.80 -11.77 47.15
C PRO A 822 96.35 -11.28 48.50
N THR A 823 96.59 -12.18 49.44
CA THR A 823 97.15 -11.90 50.76
C THR A 823 98.34 -12.82 51.04
N ILE A 824 99.36 -12.34 51.73
CA ILE A 824 100.41 -13.19 52.30
C ILE A 824 100.01 -13.46 53.74
N THR A 825 99.69 -14.72 54.08
CA THR A 825 99.20 -15.10 55.41
C THR A 825 100.25 -15.80 56.25
N ASN A 826 101.17 -16.54 55.62
CA ASN A 826 102.21 -17.26 56.33
C ASN A 826 103.50 -17.31 55.51
N VAL A 827 104.63 -17.08 56.17
CA VAL A 827 105.96 -17.24 55.57
C VAL A 827 106.77 -18.11 56.51
N VAL A 828 107.28 -19.22 56.02
CA VAL A 828 108.04 -20.18 56.82
C VAL A 828 109.34 -20.55 56.12
N ARG A 829 110.34 -20.94 56.90
CA ARG A 829 111.54 -21.59 56.33
C ARG A 829 111.19 -22.98 55.82
N THR A 830 111.70 -23.37 54.65
CA THR A 830 111.43 -24.70 54.08
C THR A 830 112.17 -25.83 54.80
N ASP A 831 113.35 -25.52 55.37
CA ASP A 831 114.21 -26.50 56.04
C ASP A 831 113.74 -26.90 57.44
N THR A 832 113.10 -25.97 58.14
CA THR A 832 112.72 -26.11 59.56
C THR A 832 111.22 -25.98 59.81
N GLY A 833 110.48 -25.41 58.85
CA GLY A 833 109.06 -25.09 59.02
C GLY A 833 108.80 -23.92 59.97
N ALA A 834 109.84 -23.26 60.49
CA ALA A 834 109.71 -22.16 61.43
C ALA A 834 109.09 -20.92 60.75
N PHE A 835 108.13 -20.28 61.43
CA PHE A 835 107.52 -19.03 60.99
C PHE A 835 108.53 -17.88 60.93
N VAL A 836 108.44 -17.07 59.88
CA VAL A 836 109.28 -15.92 59.59
C VAL A 836 108.43 -14.65 59.61
N PRO A 837 108.41 -13.92 60.73
CA PRO A 837 107.76 -12.61 60.81
C PRO A 837 108.29 -11.63 59.75
N SER A 838 107.43 -10.72 59.28
CA SER A 838 107.86 -9.62 58.42
C SER A 838 108.88 -8.74 59.16
N GLY A 839 109.99 -8.42 58.51
CA GLY A 839 111.13 -7.70 59.08
C GLY A 839 112.21 -8.61 59.70
N SER A 840 112.01 -9.93 59.72
CA SER A 840 113.02 -10.88 60.22
C SER A 840 114.32 -10.81 59.43
N THR A 841 115.42 -11.08 60.14
CA THR A 841 116.76 -11.20 59.56
C THR A 841 117.08 -12.67 59.30
N LEU A 842 117.40 -13.02 58.06
CA LEU A 842 117.67 -14.40 57.65
C LEU A 842 118.98 -14.50 56.87
N PRO A 843 119.77 -15.57 57.07
CA PRO A 843 120.98 -15.79 56.30
C PRO A 843 120.66 -16.12 54.84
N ARG A 844 121.58 -15.77 53.94
CA ARG A 844 121.52 -16.14 52.52
C ARG A 844 121.41 -17.65 52.32
N GLY A 845 120.77 -18.06 51.22
CA GLY A 845 120.56 -19.47 50.88
C GLY A 845 119.42 -20.15 51.63
N VAL A 846 118.80 -19.50 52.62
CA VAL A 846 117.55 -20.00 53.23
C VAL A 846 116.42 -19.91 52.21
N GLN A 847 115.81 -21.05 51.95
CA GLN A 847 114.62 -21.15 51.12
C GLN A 847 113.37 -20.94 51.96
N LEU A 848 112.45 -20.14 51.44
CA LEU A 848 111.19 -19.82 52.11
C LEU A 848 110.00 -20.39 51.34
N ARG A 849 108.95 -20.70 52.10
CA ARG A 849 107.63 -21.03 51.59
C ARG A 849 106.68 -19.93 52.03
N VAL A 850 105.99 -19.33 51.06
CA VAL A 850 104.90 -18.38 51.30
C VAL A 850 103.58 -19.09 51.05
N THR A 851 102.63 -18.92 51.97
CA THR A 851 101.23 -19.23 51.72
C THR A 851 100.35 -18.00 51.89
N GLY A 852 99.22 -18.01 51.21
CA GLY A 852 98.36 -16.84 51.11
C GLY A 852 96.96 -17.15 50.61
N GLY A 853 96.04 -16.22 50.85
CA GLY A 853 94.70 -16.25 50.26
C GLY A 853 94.70 -15.55 48.90
N CYS A 854 93.81 -15.95 48.01
CA CYS A 854 93.68 -15.30 46.69
C CYS A 854 92.25 -15.41 46.17
N TYR A 855 91.90 -14.55 45.22
CA TYR A 855 90.59 -14.56 44.57
C TYR A 855 90.31 -15.91 43.90
N SER A 856 89.23 -16.61 44.26
CA SER A 856 88.86 -17.85 43.58
C SER A 856 88.20 -17.57 42.23
N HIS A 857 88.95 -17.75 41.13
CA HIS A 857 88.39 -17.60 39.79
C HIS A 857 87.57 -18.84 39.40
N PRO A 858 86.27 -18.71 39.10
CA PRO A 858 85.39 -19.86 38.89
C PRO A 858 85.71 -20.63 37.62
N THR A 859 86.22 -19.97 36.57
CA THR A 859 86.36 -20.58 35.23
C THR A 859 87.76 -20.56 34.60
N LYS A 860 88.75 -19.91 35.21
CA LYS A 860 90.11 -19.79 34.64
C LYS A 860 91.16 -20.20 35.65
N SER A 861 92.13 -20.98 35.19
CA SER A 861 93.42 -21.08 35.87
C SER A 861 94.14 -19.75 35.76
N ARG A 862 94.87 -19.37 36.81
CA ARG A 862 95.54 -18.07 36.89
C ARG A 862 96.92 -18.19 37.49
N LEU A 863 97.81 -17.30 37.08
CA LEU A 863 99.18 -17.23 37.60
C LEU A 863 99.21 -16.24 38.76
N LEU A 864 99.68 -16.69 39.92
CA LEU A 864 100.02 -15.80 41.03
C LEU A 864 101.55 -15.68 41.11
N LEU A 865 102.04 -14.45 41.11
CA LEU A 865 103.45 -14.13 41.25
C LEU A 865 103.71 -13.57 42.64
N LEU A 866 104.74 -14.06 43.33
CA LEU A 866 105.34 -13.34 44.44
C LEU A 866 106.41 -12.42 43.84
N VAL A 867 106.16 -11.12 43.85
CA VAL A 867 107.03 -10.10 43.27
C VAL A 867 107.89 -9.49 44.37
N GLY A 868 109.21 -9.68 44.28
CA GLY A 868 110.21 -9.11 45.18
C GLY A 868 110.85 -7.84 44.61
N SER A 869 111.14 -6.86 45.47
CA SER A 869 111.87 -5.62 45.13
C SER A 869 113.32 -5.83 44.66
N ASN A 870 113.84 -7.04 44.82
CA ASN A 870 115.20 -7.48 44.49
C ASN A 870 115.27 -8.38 43.24
N ASN A 871 114.22 -8.42 42.43
CA ASN A 871 114.07 -9.29 41.25
C ASN A 871 114.01 -10.80 41.57
N HIS A 872 113.91 -11.20 42.83
CA HIS A 872 113.64 -12.58 43.20
C HIS A 872 112.14 -12.81 43.32
N ASN A 873 111.59 -13.52 42.34
CA ASN A 873 110.16 -13.77 42.25
C ASN A 873 109.87 -15.27 42.31
N GLY A 874 108.76 -15.63 42.94
CA GLY A 874 108.19 -16.98 42.87
C GLY A 874 106.88 -16.95 42.09
N ALA A 875 106.46 -18.10 41.56
CA ALA A 875 105.23 -18.18 40.79
C ALA A 875 104.49 -19.48 41.11
N VAL A 876 103.16 -19.43 41.07
CA VAL A 876 102.32 -20.62 41.18
C VAL A 876 101.13 -20.51 40.25
N GLN A 877 100.91 -21.56 39.46
CA GLN A 877 99.70 -21.69 38.65
C GLN A 877 98.58 -22.25 39.54
N LEU A 878 97.49 -21.50 39.67
CA LEU A 878 96.32 -21.90 40.42
C LEU A 878 95.26 -22.45 39.48
N GLY A 879 94.71 -23.61 39.82
CA GLY A 879 93.55 -24.18 39.13
C GLY A 879 92.29 -23.33 39.29
N THR A 880 91.26 -23.65 38.51
CA THR A 880 89.92 -23.08 38.66
C THR A 880 89.37 -23.35 40.07
N GLY A 881 88.70 -22.37 40.68
CA GLY A 881 88.06 -22.53 42.00
C GLY A 881 89.03 -22.52 43.20
N VAL A 882 90.34 -22.51 42.99
CA VAL A 882 91.34 -22.47 44.07
C VAL A 882 91.35 -21.08 44.71
N ASN A 883 91.32 -20.98 46.04
CA ASN A 883 91.24 -19.72 46.81
C ASN A 883 92.45 -19.46 47.72
N SER A 884 93.45 -20.33 47.69
CA SER A 884 94.70 -20.20 48.44
C SER A 884 95.86 -20.63 47.58
N TYR A 885 97.06 -20.20 47.93
CA TYR A 885 98.26 -20.52 47.17
C TYR A 885 99.43 -20.82 48.10
N THR A 886 100.34 -21.65 47.59
CA THR A 886 101.64 -21.92 48.21
C THR A 886 102.71 -21.72 47.13
N ILE A 887 103.65 -20.83 47.39
CA ILE A 887 104.85 -20.67 46.56
C ILE A 887 106.02 -21.25 47.37
N ASN A 888 106.57 -22.34 46.86
CA ASN A 888 107.74 -23.00 47.43
C ASN A 888 109.02 -22.41 46.85
N GLU A 889 110.08 -22.43 47.65
CA GLU A 889 111.47 -22.24 47.21
C GLU A 889 111.73 -20.87 46.55
N PHE A 890 111.51 -19.79 47.31
CA PHE A 890 112.10 -18.49 47.00
C PHE A 890 113.06 -18.05 48.10
N GLY A 891 114.25 -17.54 47.73
CA GLY A 891 115.32 -17.15 48.65
C GLY A 891 116.41 -16.36 47.93
N TRP A 892 117.11 -15.48 48.66
CA TRP A 892 118.14 -14.60 48.09
C TRP A 892 119.49 -15.32 48.03
N ALA A 893 120.09 -15.42 46.82
CA ALA A 893 121.34 -16.14 46.61
C ALA A 893 122.64 -15.33 46.84
N THR A 894 122.74 -14.03 46.50
CA THR A 894 124.10 -13.41 46.41
C THR A 894 124.32 -11.93 46.81
N ASN A 895 123.41 -11.18 47.46
CA ASN A 895 123.72 -9.83 48.03
C ASN A 895 122.92 -9.53 49.31
N ALA A 896 123.50 -8.84 50.30
CA ALA A 896 122.77 -8.42 51.51
C ALA A 896 121.84 -7.24 51.21
N GLY A 897 120.63 -7.26 51.78
CA GLY A 897 119.67 -6.18 51.59
C GLY A 897 118.26 -6.49 52.10
N TYR A 898 117.52 -5.42 52.39
CA TYR A 898 116.11 -5.51 52.72
C TYR A 898 115.28 -5.69 51.43
N ALA A 899 114.53 -6.78 51.34
CA ALA A 899 113.58 -7.02 50.26
C ALA A 899 112.15 -7.12 50.79
N THR A 900 111.24 -6.45 50.11
CA THR A 900 109.80 -6.62 50.25
C THR A 900 109.25 -7.52 49.16
N TYR A 901 108.32 -8.40 49.53
CA TYR A 901 107.62 -9.32 48.65
C TYR A 901 106.11 -9.06 48.69
N GLN A 902 105.47 -8.96 47.52
CA GLN A 902 104.01 -8.85 47.39
C GLN A 902 103.48 -9.94 46.47
N ALA A 903 102.29 -10.45 46.76
CA ALA A 903 101.62 -11.35 45.83
C ALA A 903 100.88 -10.51 44.78
N ARG A 904 101.07 -10.82 43.51
CA ARG A 904 100.37 -10.25 42.36
C ARG A 904 99.58 -11.37 41.69
N ASP A 905 98.30 -11.14 41.48
CA ASP A 905 97.51 -11.97 40.59
C ASP A 905 97.63 -11.41 39.17
N GLU A 906 98.17 -12.18 38.22
CA GLU A 906 98.42 -11.70 36.85
C GLU A 906 97.12 -11.49 36.06
N LEU A 907 96.04 -12.18 36.40
CA LEU A 907 94.77 -12.06 35.67
C LEU A 907 94.02 -10.79 36.06
N SER A 908 94.02 -10.44 37.35
CA SER A 908 93.39 -9.19 37.83
C SER A 908 94.34 -7.99 37.88
N GLY A 909 95.66 -8.23 37.85
CA GLY A 909 96.69 -7.22 38.08
C GLY A 909 96.81 -6.75 39.54
N LEU A 910 96.01 -7.31 40.46
CA LEU A 910 95.95 -6.86 41.85
C LEU A 910 97.14 -7.36 42.67
N LEU A 911 97.77 -6.44 43.41
CA LEU A 911 98.79 -6.71 44.41
C LEU A 911 98.18 -6.89 45.81
N SER A 912 98.84 -7.70 46.65
CA SER A 912 98.56 -7.78 48.07
C SER A 912 98.74 -6.43 48.75
N GLN A 913 97.83 -6.09 49.67
CA GLN A 913 97.88 -4.79 50.34
C GLN A 913 99.17 -4.60 51.15
N THR A 914 99.59 -5.64 51.85
CA THR A 914 100.82 -5.65 52.63
C THR A 914 101.93 -6.34 51.84
N ALA A 915 103.14 -5.80 51.97
CA ALA A 915 104.36 -6.44 51.53
C ALA A 915 105.02 -7.16 52.72
N TRP A 916 105.57 -8.34 52.48
CA TRP A 916 106.34 -9.07 53.47
C TRP A 916 107.81 -8.70 53.36
N GLY A 917 108.37 -8.07 54.39
CA GLY A 917 109.75 -7.63 54.41
C GLY A 917 110.68 -8.70 54.97
N ILE A 918 111.87 -8.86 54.40
CA ILE A 918 112.92 -9.74 54.91
C ILE A 918 114.26 -9.02 54.76
N ASN A 919 115.02 -9.00 55.84
CA ASN A 919 116.39 -8.48 55.82
C ASN A 919 117.37 -9.65 55.60
N TRP A 920 117.95 -9.75 54.41
CA TRP A 920 118.86 -10.83 54.07
C TRP A 920 120.30 -10.45 54.43
N VAL A 921 120.95 -11.26 55.27
CA VAL A 921 122.34 -11.03 55.74
C VAL A 921 123.31 -12.03 55.13
#